data_AF-A0A2A6BT47-F1
#
_entry.id   AF-A0A2A6BT47-F1
#
_cell.length_a   1.000
_cell.length_b   1.000
_cell.length_c   1.000
_cell.angle_alpha   90.00
_cell.angle_beta   90.00
_cell.angle_gamma   90.00
#
_symmetry.space_group_name_H-M   'P 1'
#
loop_
_entity.id
_entity.type
_entity.pdbx_description
1 polymer ?
#
loop_
_entity_poly.entity_id
_entity_poly.type
_entity_poly.pdbx_seq_one_letter_code
_entity_poly.pdbx_strand_id
1 'polypeptide(L)'
;MIVLPVLIFATIIGAPVIAIHRDFDYPYFADHDGSNNDFSHSRVTREVSSVNSQNGTTKYKTEFIEIPSSHKEPDRILFKVIIRKAQRTSYPVGVNGSRKLLAFKWAPNQVKYSFVLNDNVYYVSSPEQRPIKVSDHERDGLIHGTFDWVYKEEIFLREYIRGGAMWFSPSAKYLAYASRAVNSSEKMLMTTYSRDERYNYNYNMEYPKTGEKRIAEFSISIWSAEKNKSITMDVQLTNPKSFHYLFGVSWVTLHGKELLLTTWANRWQNETSLTICDYEKATCSLIYEHKYMHGQWADPTGHTNIIHSNSSFFILLPNSVGNNSWQHVARIFVTPDLKFESISFVPSGEYDITAIVEYRPTENEIFYTAQAPHPWNLHVYASPAGENSFLKTDQCVTCAYSNCTYQGSVEVSRAHNLMVHLTCRGPSKPYRTTFFPSVSAQSDGKYTYTNSESTDENYESEWKIETIVLNNGYEAIVQIFHGDLDLNSIPVTLFVYGAPGFNKVSDEYKPPPRSTGNTTAAVHIDVRGSSGRGWNYRSQIYGRMVTVEVEDTYEAMRMVLDKYPRLDKHRVGVQGSSYGGTLTTALVEVAPEGFFKCAMAGAPVTNFALYDATYSERYMADTALSAYTDLTLNVTKFAHTKFLLVHGMRDDNVHFQHSALLIEALQNADIQFGLMMNEAYAFYRTGQKLRNPGKEGCRSLTSMNKKFRWLKTDQDLRTLVHYGKSGCIIAIIAGNKPTNRNEQLRLLAEALDEEVTALIDSGAEFHDYILKEMAIALNEKKKCWPKFTASERWIRQWKSHYRVTGRHITKIVSVKKKKDEGKIKEQVDELRAQVQQIVEEHPDIYIWNCDQTGMVKEAHGKRTLARKGVKQVVCVAQSVEATTSSITLLPIIGMDGYTYLVNIQHVLTLASLIVNFLLVNFIIRGRNKDIGNYRMLLTCFAINYFVFTVVHYLTYPIAETHPNTFMQRSHGPIKSLFMQCIYIGNYGTSFPLLCANFVYRVMVLKSNLREHFNKLLVGTVLAVIASFGLWFFVAYALFSQDNESRAITRELFEGRFPSPIVHTVHTADLYVVAVYWSGTTFDGPRWKCFGGAIILVTIMSTVYGTITTCSVVIVKHTTTHAKSTGSIRLQRQLFTCLTIFPLATAYFPAGFCIFAPILGVSWPSISMVLPNFCCLHPLFDGLVVMLAITEYRKSLMQLVTCGRVKKKPNASFVSHNLSSSYSGKT
;
A
#
# COMPACT_ATOMS: atom_id res chain seq x y z
N MET A 1 50.66 -19.85 40.38
CA MET A 1 49.21 -20.11 40.50
C MET A 1 48.56 -19.71 39.18
N ILE A 2 48.18 -20.70 38.38
CA ILE A 2 47.54 -20.58 37.05
C ILE A 2 46.50 -21.73 37.00
N VAL A 3 45.52 -21.67 36.08
CA VAL A 3 44.40 -22.61 35.88
C VAL A 3 43.26 -22.44 36.89
N LEU A 4 42.25 -21.64 36.52
CA LEU A 4 40.81 -21.93 36.74
C LEU A 4 39.84 -20.96 36.00
N PRO A 5 40.08 -20.60 34.72
CA PRO A 5 38.92 -20.54 33.80
C PRO A 5 39.28 -20.83 32.34
N VAL A 6 39.30 -22.10 31.93
CA VAL A 6 39.56 -22.51 30.52
C VAL A 6 38.53 -23.53 29.99
N LEU A 7 37.65 -24.06 30.86
CA LEU A 7 36.92 -25.32 30.60
C LEU A 7 35.44 -25.19 30.16
N ILE A 8 34.95 -23.98 29.83
CA ILE A 8 33.55 -23.77 29.41
C ILE A 8 33.50 -22.82 28.20
N PHE A 9 33.98 -23.28 27.04
CA PHE A 9 33.92 -22.50 25.78
C PHE A 9 33.92 -23.35 24.49
N ALA A 10 33.53 -24.63 24.56
CA ALA A 10 33.78 -25.59 23.47
C ALA A 10 32.63 -26.58 23.20
N THR A 11 31.41 -26.08 22.96
CA THR A 11 30.36 -26.86 22.27
C THR A 11 29.36 -25.97 21.55
N ILE A 12 29.00 -26.38 20.33
CA ILE A 12 27.87 -25.94 19.50
C ILE A 12 27.98 -24.52 18.91
N ILE A 13 28.20 -24.50 17.59
CA ILE A 13 28.09 -23.35 16.69
C ILE A 13 26.87 -23.60 15.78
N GLY A 14 26.09 -22.57 15.47
CA GLY A 14 24.97 -22.63 14.52
C GLY A 14 24.66 -21.25 13.94
N ALA A 15 24.27 -21.20 12.67
CA ALA A 15 23.92 -20.00 11.89
C ALA A 15 22.90 -20.42 10.79
N PRO A 16 22.37 -19.55 9.89
CA PRO A 16 22.54 -18.08 9.75
C PRO A 16 21.24 -17.28 9.38
N VAL A 17 21.38 -15.97 9.12
CA VAL A 17 20.80 -15.22 7.96
C VAL A 17 19.35 -14.61 7.96
N ILE A 18 19.25 -13.40 7.36
CA ILE A 18 18.11 -12.67 6.72
C ILE A 18 16.86 -12.25 7.54
N ALA A 19 16.92 -11.02 8.08
CA ALA A 19 16.25 -9.78 7.60
C ALA A 19 14.78 -9.73 7.05
N ILE A 20 14.02 -8.75 7.59
CA ILE A 20 13.14 -7.77 6.86
C ILE A 20 11.69 -8.20 6.43
N HIS A 21 10.67 -7.77 7.22
CA HIS A 21 9.43 -7.03 6.79
C HIS A 21 8.12 -7.77 6.26
N ARG A 22 6.81 -7.31 6.28
CA ARG A 22 5.90 -6.30 6.99
C ARG A 22 4.32 -6.46 6.42
N ASP A 23 3.14 -5.79 5.97
CA ASP A 23 2.20 -4.51 5.73
C ASP A 23 0.67 -4.82 5.93
N PHE A 24 -0.23 -3.80 5.82
CA PHE A 24 -1.33 -3.68 4.79
C PHE A 24 -1.38 -2.27 4.10
N ASP A 25 -2.35 -1.84 3.23
CA ASP A 25 -2.24 -0.77 2.13
C ASP A 25 -2.91 0.67 2.18
N TYR A 26 -2.76 1.51 1.08
CA TYR A 26 -3.82 2.16 0.19
C TYR A 26 -3.46 3.52 -0.55
N PRO A 27 -4.18 4.04 -1.59
CA PRO A 27 -4.91 3.55 -2.81
C PRO A 27 -4.55 4.27 -4.18
N TYR A 28 -5.37 4.09 -5.24
CA TYR A 28 -5.28 4.53 -6.67
C TYR A 28 -5.97 5.86 -7.09
N PHE A 29 -5.85 6.23 -8.39
CA PHE A 29 -6.72 7.15 -9.19
C PHE A 29 -6.96 6.57 -10.61
N ALA A 30 -8.05 6.94 -11.30
CA ALA A 30 -8.37 6.57 -12.70
C ALA A 30 -9.01 7.74 -13.48
N ASP A 31 -8.99 7.69 -14.83
CA ASP A 31 -9.52 8.75 -15.72
C ASP A 31 -11.03 8.57 -16.03
N HIS A 32 -11.69 9.61 -16.52
CA HIS A 32 -13.14 9.61 -16.75
C HIS A 32 -13.55 8.91 -18.06
N ASP A 33 -14.01 7.66 -17.95
CA ASP A 33 -14.93 7.04 -18.91
C ASP A 33 -16.39 7.16 -18.41
N GLY A 34 -17.36 6.98 -19.31
CA GLY A 34 -18.77 7.26 -19.12
C GLY A 34 -19.58 6.21 -18.34
N SER A 35 -18.99 5.58 -17.30
CA SER A 35 -19.74 4.77 -16.33
C SER A 35 -19.34 5.08 -14.87
N ASN A 36 -20.32 5.02 -13.95
CA ASN A 36 -20.18 5.57 -12.59
C ASN A 36 -19.33 4.69 -11.66
N ASN A 37 -18.00 4.82 -11.73
CA ASN A 37 -17.06 4.11 -10.86
C ASN A 37 -16.33 5.06 -9.87
N ASP A 38 -16.96 5.33 -8.74
CA ASP A 38 -16.54 6.28 -7.68
C ASP A 38 -15.63 5.61 -6.62
N PHE A 39 -14.35 5.38 -6.95
CA PHE A 39 -13.40 4.67 -6.07
C PHE A 39 -12.60 5.58 -5.12
N SER A 40 -13.23 6.03 -4.02
CA SER A 40 -12.48 6.38 -2.80
C SER A 40 -13.29 6.17 -1.51
N HIS A 41 -12.65 5.59 -0.48
CA HIS A 41 -13.18 5.33 0.86
C HIS A 41 -14.57 4.66 0.95
N SER A 42 -14.61 3.34 0.73
CA SER A 42 -15.44 2.39 1.48
C SER A 42 -16.88 2.81 1.79
N ARG A 43 -17.59 3.43 0.85
CA ARG A 43 -19.05 3.35 0.83
C ARG A 43 -19.41 1.89 0.64
N VAL A 44 -20.41 1.41 1.37
CA VAL A 44 -21.16 0.24 0.89
C VAL A 44 -21.87 0.71 -0.37
N THR A 45 -21.34 0.33 -1.54
CA THR A 45 -21.87 0.64 -2.87
C THR A 45 -23.18 -0.11 -3.06
N ARG A 46 -24.23 0.41 -2.41
CA ARG A 46 -25.54 -0.21 -2.31
C ARG A 46 -26.31 0.00 -3.59
N GLU A 47 -25.88 -0.67 -4.65
CA GLU A 47 -26.53 -0.62 -5.94
C GLU A 47 -27.76 -1.54 -5.95
N VAL A 48 -28.83 -1.03 -6.54
CA VAL A 48 -30.19 -1.51 -6.29
C VAL A 48 -30.92 -1.67 -7.62
N SER A 49 -30.64 -2.78 -8.31
CA SER A 49 -31.34 -3.12 -9.55
C SER A 49 -32.72 -3.72 -9.24
N SER A 50 -33.76 -2.89 -9.42
CA SER A 50 -35.14 -3.36 -9.53
C SER A 50 -35.41 -3.74 -10.98
N VAL A 51 -35.61 -5.04 -11.23
CA VAL A 51 -35.88 -5.55 -12.57
C VAL A 51 -37.38 -5.87 -12.69
N ASN A 52 -38.01 -5.40 -13.76
CA ASN A 52 -39.44 -5.57 -13.99
C ASN A 52 -39.68 -6.79 -14.89
N SER A 53 -40.24 -7.87 -14.34
CA SER A 53 -40.81 -8.94 -15.16
C SER A 53 -41.91 -8.39 -16.07
N GLN A 54 -41.83 -8.60 -17.39
CA GLN A 54 -42.86 -8.15 -18.32
C GLN A 54 -44.24 -8.79 -18.02
N ASN A 55 -44.27 -10.03 -17.52
CA ASN A 55 -45.50 -10.79 -17.24
C ASN A 55 -46.08 -10.61 -15.81
N GLY A 56 -45.93 -9.40 -15.23
CA GLY A 56 -46.73 -8.91 -14.08
C GLY A 56 -46.61 -9.63 -12.73
N THR A 57 -45.95 -10.77 -12.62
CA THR A 57 -46.02 -11.67 -11.45
C THR A 57 -44.67 -11.82 -10.74
N THR A 58 -44.55 -11.14 -9.60
CA THR A 58 -43.36 -11.07 -8.72
C THR A 58 -42.20 -10.20 -9.25
N LYS A 59 -42.10 -8.97 -8.72
CA LYS A 59 -40.89 -8.14 -8.86
C LYS A 59 -39.85 -8.53 -7.81
N TYR A 60 -38.72 -9.07 -8.26
CA TYR A 60 -37.51 -9.19 -7.45
C TYR A 60 -36.65 -7.92 -7.57
N LYS A 61 -36.02 -7.54 -6.46
CA LYS A 61 -35.15 -6.37 -6.37
C LYS A 61 -33.82 -6.77 -5.78
N THR A 62 -32.76 -6.67 -6.56
CA THR A 62 -31.42 -7.11 -6.18
C THR A 62 -30.68 -5.96 -5.52
N GLU A 63 -30.05 -6.25 -4.39
CA GLU A 63 -29.19 -5.34 -3.66
C GLU A 63 -27.78 -5.92 -3.66
N PHE A 64 -26.89 -5.29 -4.41
CA PHE A 64 -25.47 -5.60 -4.42
C PHE A 64 -24.79 -4.82 -3.30
N ILE A 65 -23.92 -5.50 -2.56
CA ILE A 65 -23.06 -4.95 -1.52
C ILE A 65 -21.66 -5.46 -1.83
N GLU A 66 -20.83 -4.62 -2.43
CA GLU A 66 -19.38 -4.89 -2.49
C GLU A 66 -18.81 -4.90 -1.07
N ILE A 67 -17.86 -5.79 -0.79
CA ILE A 67 -17.29 -5.97 0.55
C ILE A 67 -15.95 -5.21 0.60
N PRO A 68 -15.82 -4.11 1.35
CA PRO A 68 -14.61 -3.27 1.34
C PRO A 68 -13.32 -3.95 1.85
N SER A 69 -13.38 -5.22 2.27
CA SER A 69 -12.23 -6.01 2.70
C SER A 69 -11.62 -6.88 1.59
N SER A 70 -11.95 -6.64 0.31
CA SER A 70 -11.20 -7.17 -0.86
C SER A 70 -9.76 -6.67 -0.91
N HIS A 71 -9.40 -5.75 -0.02
CA HIS A 71 -8.10 -5.14 0.20
C HIS A 71 -6.88 -6.09 0.29
N LYS A 72 -7.07 -7.41 0.44
CA LYS A 72 -5.96 -8.39 0.43
C LYS A 72 -5.78 -9.10 -0.92
N GLU A 73 -6.76 -9.04 -1.83
CA GLU A 73 -6.81 -9.76 -3.11
C GLU A 73 -7.50 -8.86 -4.17
N PRO A 74 -6.78 -7.91 -4.81
CA PRO A 74 -7.40 -6.86 -5.64
C PRO A 74 -8.14 -7.38 -6.88
N ASP A 75 -7.69 -8.48 -7.47
CA ASP A 75 -8.32 -9.16 -8.62
C ASP A 75 -9.55 -10.01 -8.22
N ARG A 76 -9.74 -10.30 -6.92
CA ARG A 76 -10.83 -11.10 -6.36
C ARG A 76 -11.84 -10.22 -5.63
N ILE A 77 -12.56 -9.40 -6.39
CA ILE A 77 -13.65 -8.56 -5.86
C ILE A 77 -14.75 -9.46 -5.26
N LEU A 78 -15.08 -9.23 -3.98
CA LEU A 78 -16.06 -10.03 -3.23
C LEU A 78 -17.37 -9.26 -3.03
N PHE A 79 -18.46 -9.88 -3.47
CA PHE A 79 -19.81 -9.34 -3.41
C PHE A 79 -20.67 -10.06 -2.37
N LYS A 80 -21.63 -9.35 -1.82
CA LYS A 80 -22.77 -9.89 -1.07
C LYS A 80 -24.04 -9.48 -1.79
N VAL A 81 -24.84 -10.46 -2.21
CA VAL A 81 -26.09 -10.22 -2.94
C VAL A 81 -27.30 -10.55 -2.05
N ILE A 82 -28.28 -9.65 -2.03
CA ILE A 82 -29.56 -9.84 -1.34
C ILE A 82 -30.69 -9.64 -2.35
N ILE A 83 -31.52 -10.66 -2.55
CA ILE A 83 -32.71 -10.60 -3.39
C ILE A 83 -33.91 -10.28 -2.50
N ARG A 84 -34.65 -9.21 -2.81
CA ARG A 84 -35.86 -8.80 -2.08
C ARG A 84 -37.12 -9.08 -2.91
N LYS A 85 -38.11 -9.71 -2.28
CA LYS A 85 -39.49 -9.87 -2.78
C LYS A 85 -40.38 -8.84 -2.08
N ALA A 86 -41.36 -8.30 -2.80
CA ALA A 86 -42.13 -7.08 -2.46
C ALA A 86 -42.25 -6.76 -0.94
N GLN A 87 -41.59 -5.67 -0.53
CA GLN A 87 -41.57 -5.02 0.81
C GLN A 87 -41.27 -5.85 2.08
N ARG A 88 -41.42 -7.19 2.15
CA ARG A 88 -41.27 -7.93 3.43
C ARG A 88 -40.37 -9.17 3.46
N THR A 89 -39.90 -9.71 2.34
CA THR A 89 -39.03 -10.92 2.36
C THR A 89 -37.70 -10.69 1.65
N SER A 90 -36.60 -11.12 2.27
CA SER A 90 -35.24 -11.00 1.73
C SER A 90 -34.49 -12.32 1.77
N TYR A 91 -34.02 -12.76 0.60
CA TYR A 91 -33.24 -13.97 0.39
C TYR A 91 -31.77 -13.58 0.21
N PRO A 92 -30.87 -13.80 1.19
CA PRO A 92 -29.44 -13.61 1.01
C PRO A 92 -28.89 -14.74 0.15
N VAL A 93 -28.12 -14.40 -0.89
CA VAL A 93 -27.54 -15.40 -1.80
C VAL A 93 -26.29 -16.04 -1.16
N GLY A 94 -26.15 -17.35 -1.32
CA GLY A 94 -25.02 -18.16 -0.86
C GLY A 94 -25.45 -19.51 -0.28
N VAL A 95 -24.49 -20.25 0.28
CA VAL A 95 -24.69 -21.61 0.83
C VAL A 95 -24.36 -21.62 2.33
N ASN A 96 -25.18 -22.31 3.13
CA ASN A 96 -24.98 -22.56 4.57
C ASN A 96 -24.65 -21.31 5.44
N GLY A 97 -25.05 -20.11 5.01
CA GLY A 97 -24.79 -18.85 5.71
C GLY A 97 -23.57 -18.06 5.21
N SER A 98 -22.74 -18.64 4.35
CA SER A 98 -21.71 -17.90 3.59
C SER A 98 -22.37 -16.89 2.66
N ARG A 99 -21.84 -15.66 2.65
CA ARG A 99 -22.42 -14.48 1.96
C ARG A 99 -21.38 -13.65 1.19
N LYS A 100 -20.20 -14.23 0.93
CA LYS A 100 -19.15 -13.66 0.07
C LYS A 100 -19.17 -14.45 -1.23
N LEU A 101 -19.38 -13.78 -2.35
CA LEU A 101 -19.54 -14.36 -3.68
C LEU A 101 -18.52 -13.70 -4.61
N LEU A 102 -17.96 -14.47 -5.54
CA LEU A 102 -17.01 -13.95 -6.55
C LEU A 102 -17.74 -13.44 -7.81
N ALA A 103 -18.92 -13.99 -8.11
CA ALA A 103 -19.77 -13.58 -9.23
C ALA A 103 -21.26 -13.89 -8.95
N PHE A 104 -22.16 -13.21 -9.66
CA PHE A 104 -23.61 -13.40 -9.64
C PHE A 104 -24.24 -12.97 -10.98
N LYS A 105 -25.00 -13.87 -11.62
CA LYS A 105 -25.68 -13.64 -12.90
C LYS A 105 -27.17 -14.02 -12.78
N TRP A 106 -28.07 -13.10 -13.12
CA TRP A 106 -29.48 -13.45 -13.38
C TRP A 106 -29.59 -14.16 -14.72
N ALA A 107 -30.49 -15.14 -14.82
CA ALA A 107 -30.95 -15.63 -16.12
C ALA A 107 -31.88 -14.58 -16.79
N PRO A 108 -32.08 -14.62 -18.13
CA PRO A 108 -32.92 -13.66 -18.84
C PRO A 108 -34.35 -13.53 -18.28
N ASN A 109 -34.89 -14.63 -17.74
CA ASN A 109 -36.23 -14.66 -17.12
C ASN A 109 -36.32 -14.00 -15.73
N GLN A 110 -35.20 -13.60 -15.11
CA GLN A 110 -35.12 -12.92 -13.81
C GLN A 110 -35.77 -13.68 -12.64
N VAL A 111 -35.93 -15.00 -12.77
CA VAL A 111 -36.40 -15.92 -11.71
C VAL A 111 -35.28 -16.89 -11.33
N LYS A 112 -34.59 -17.45 -12.32
CA LYS A 112 -33.40 -18.31 -12.14
C LYS A 112 -32.14 -17.43 -12.03
N TYR A 113 -31.15 -17.87 -11.26
CA TYR A 113 -29.84 -17.19 -11.20
C TYR A 113 -28.69 -18.17 -10.95
N SER A 114 -27.47 -17.70 -11.17
CA SER A 114 -26.24 -18.40 -10.82
C SER A 114 -25.30 -17.49 -10.04
N PHE A 115 -24.43 -18.07 -9.23
CA PHE A 115 -23.38 -17.37 -8.50
C PHE A 115 -22.14 -18.25 -8.35
N VAL A 116 -20.98 -17.61 -8.11
CA VAL A 116 -19.74 -18.31 -7.76
C VAL A 116 -19.41 -18.09 -6.28
N LEU A 117 -19.13 -19.19 -5.59
CA LEU A 117 -18.73 -19.26 -4.18
C LEU A 117 -17.64 -20.32 -4.05
N ASN A 118 -16.51 -19.99 -3.42
CA ASN A 118 -15.35 -20.89 -3.28
C ASN A 118 -14.97 -21.54 -4.61
N ASP A 119 -14.78 -20.72 -5.65
CA ASP A 119 -14.39 -21.11 -7.02
C ASP A 119 -15.30 -22.14 -7.73
N ASN A 120 -16.51 -22.34 -7.19
CA ASN A 120 -17.55 -23.20 -7.75
C ASN A 120 -18.78 -22.42 -8.22
N VAL A 121 -19.33 -22.83 -9.36
CA VAL A 121 -20.60 -22.38 -9.89
C VAL A 121 -21.76 -23.05 -9.15
N TYR A 122 -22.75 -22.25 -8.74
CA TYR A 122 -24.01 -22.69 -8.18
C TYR A 122 -25.18 -22.13 -8.99
N TYR A 123 -26.19 -22.96 -9.25
CA TYR A 123 -27.44 -22.57 -9.90
C TYR A 123 -28.60 -22.57 -8.88
N VAL A 124 -29.56 -21.66 -9.04
CA VAL A 124 -30.78 -21.62 -8.24
C VAL A 124 -32.01 -21.39 -9.13
N SER A 125 -33.05 -22.22 -8.95
CA SER A 125 -34.26 -22.22 -9.76
C SER A 125 -35.26 -21.11 -9.41
N SER A 126 -35.32 -20.70 -8.12
CA SER A 126 -35.95 -19.44 -7.66
C SER A 126 -35.30 -18.96 -6.36
N PRO A 127 -35.47 -17.69 -5.93
CA PRO A 127 -34.88 -17.18 -4.69
C PRO A 127 -35.29 -17.90 -3.41
N GLU A 128 -36.41 -18.64 -3.41
CA GLU A 128 -36.86 -19.50 -2.32
C GLU A 128 -36.13 -20.85 -2.24
N GLN A 129 -35.53 -21.32 -3.34
CA GLN A 129 -34.99 -22.67 -3.47
C GLN A 129 -33.54 -22.78 -2.99
N ARG A 130 -33.12 -24.00 -2.65
CA ARG A 130 -31.73 -24.27 -2.28
C ARG A 130 -30.83 -24.26 -3.53
N PRO A 131 -29.60 -23.71 -3.45
CA PRO A 131 -28.64 -23.79 -4.55
C PRO A 131 -28.22 -25.23 -4.86
N ILE A 132 -28.01 -25.49 -6.15
CA ILE A 132 -27.43 -26.73 -6.69
C ILE A 132 -25.98 -26.42 -7.08
N LYS A 133 -25.02 -27.24 -6.64
CA LYS A 133 -23.61 -27.13 -7.06
C LYS A 133 -23.49 -27.66 -8.51
N VAL A 134 -22.93 -26.86 -9.41
CA VAL A 134 -22.85 -27.16 -10.86
C VAL A 134 -21.48 -27.67 -11.29
N SER A 135 -20.43 -27.16 -10.65
CA SER A 135 -19.02 -27.53 -10.85
C SER A 135 -18.43 -28.17 -9.58
N ASP A 136 -17.16 -28.59 -9.57
CA ASP A 136 -16.58 -29.28 -8.40
C ASP A 136 -15.06 -29.07 -8.28
N HIS A 137 -14.65 -27.84 -7.97
CA HIS A 137 -13.25 -27.41 -7.81
C HIS A 137 -12.44 -28.35 -6.88
N GLU A 138 -13.06 -28.80 -5.79
CA GLU A 138 -12.45 -29.70 -4.80
C GLU A 138 -12.14 -31.11 -5.35
N ARG A 139 -12.61 -31.44 -6.57
CA ARG A 139 -12.44 -32.73 -7.25
C ARG A 139 -11.56 -32.62 -8.50
N ASP A 140 -11.65 -31.53 -9.27
CA ASP A 140 -10.89 -31.34 -10.52
C ASP A 140 -9.82 -30.23 -10.49
N GLY A 141 -9.78 -29.43 -9.42
CA GLY A 141 -8.75 -28.40 -9.20
C GLY A 141 -8.89 -27.15 -10.07
N LEU A 142 -10.00 -26.99 -10.80
CA LEU A 142 -10.21 -25.87 -11.72
C LEU A 142 -10.97 -24.72 -11.05
N ILE A 143 -10.65 -23.47 -11.41
CA ILE A 143 -11.42 -22.29 -11.03
C ILE A 143 -12.56 -22.14 -12.04
N HIS A 144 -13.81 -22.18 -11.58
CA HIS A 144 -15.00 -22.15 -12.43
C HIS A 144 -15.78 -20.83 -12.34
N GLY A 145 -16.29 -20.36 -13.48
CA GLY A 145 -17.25 -19.25 -13.55
C GLY A 145 -16.68 -17.87 -13.22
N THR A 146 -15.36 -17.73 -13.07
CA THR A 146 -14.67 -16.45 -12.84
C THR A 146 -13.47 -16.30 -13.76
N PHE A 147 -13.27 -15.08 -14.25
CA PHE A 147 -12.07 -14.68 -14.97
C PHE A 147 -10.89 -14.48 -14.00
N ASP A 148 -9.66 -14.58 -14.51
CA ASP A 148 -8.43 -14.18 -13.82
C ASP A 148 -8.27 -12.64 -13.82
N TRP A 149 -7.07 -12.09 -13.65
CA TRP A 149 -6.89 -10.63 -13.79
C TRP A 149 -6.96 -10.20 -15.26
N VAL A 150 -6.19 -10.86 -16.14
CA VAL A 150 -6.05 -10.54 -17.56
C VAL A 150 -7.38 -10.47 -18.29
N TYR A 151 -8.24 -11.48 -18.15
CA TYR A 151 -9.53 -11.51 -18.86
C TYR A 151 -10.52 -10.45 -18.34
N LYS A 152 -10.34 -9.91 -17.11
CA LYS A 152 -11.16 -8.81 -16.57
C LYS A 152 -10.72 -7.45 -17.09
N GLU A 153 -9.43 -7.26 -17.33
CA GLU A 153 -8.87 -5.98 -17.77
C GLU A 153 -8.83 -5.88 -19.30
N GLU A 154 -8.32 -6.91 -20.00
CA GLU A 154 -7.90 -6.81 -21.40
C GLU A 154 -8.82 -7.48 -22.43
N ILE A 155 -9.87 -8.19 -21.99
CA ILE A 155 -10.80 -8.94 -22.87
C ILE A 155 -12.27 -8.61 -22.57
N PHE A 156 -12.78 -8.91 -21.36
CA PHE A 156 -14.21 -8.72 -21.03
C PHE A 156 -14.53 -7.41 -20.30
N LEU A 157 -13.52 -6.63 -19.89
CA LEU A 157 -13.63 -5.34 -19.20
C LEU A 157 -14.34 -5.39 -17.82
N ARG A 158 -14.08 -4.37 -16.99
CA ARG A 158 -14.51 -4.36 -15.57
C ARG A 158 -16.04 -4.40 -15.38
N GLU A 159 -16.83 -3.97 -16.36
CA GLU A 159 -18.30 -3.95 -16.27
C GLU A 159 -18.92 -5.36 -16.21
N TYR A 160 -18.26 -6.37 -16.80
CA TYR A 160 -18.76 -7.74 -16.84
C TYR A 160 -18.37 -8.56 -15.59
N ILE A 161 -17.43 -8.08 -14.76
CA ILE A 161 -16.89 -8.79 -13.58
C ILE A 161 -17.99 -9.36 -12.68
N ARG A 162 -19.03 -8.57 -12.38
CA ARG A 162 -20.13 -9.00 -11.49
C ARG A 162 -20.83 -10.25 -12.00
N GLY A 163 -20.95 -10.42 -13.32
CA GLY A 163 -21.57 -11.60 -13.93
C GLY A 163 -20.69 -12.85 -13.88
N GLY A 164 -19.37 -12.69 -13.76
CA GLY A 164 -18.40 -13.77 -13.92
C GLY A 164 -18.35 -14.32 -15.34
N ALA A 165 -17.59 -15.39 -15.52
CA ALA A 165 -17.51 -16.16 -16.76
C ALA A 165 -18.72 -17.12 -16.84
N MET A 166 -19.94 -16.57 -16.88
CA MET A 166 -21.21 -17.31 -16.82
C MET A 166 -22.29 -16.70 -17.74
N TRP A 167 -22.88 -17.54 -18.59
CA TRP A 167 -23.85 -17.14 -19.62
C TRP A 167 -25.05 -18.10 -19.66
N PHE A 168 -26.24 -17.60 -19.34
CA PHE A 168 -27.50 -18.35 -19.46
C PHE A 168 -28.04 -18.32 -20.89
N SER A 169 -28.64 -19.43 -21.35
CA SER A 169 -29.40 -19.43 -22.60
C SER A 169 -30.69 -18.58 -22.48
N PRO A 170 -31.28 -18.09 -23.59
CA PRO A 170 -32.51 -17.28 -23.58
C PRO A 170 -33.67 -17.90 -22.79
N SER A 171 -33.93 -19.19 -22.97
CA SER A 171 -34.91 -20.01 -22.23
C SER A 171 -34.51 -20.30 -20.77
N ALA A 172 -33.23 -20.06 -20.44
CA ALA A 172 -32.57 -20.49 -19.22
C ALA A 172 -32.67 -22.01 -18.97
N LYS A 173 -32.71 -22.83 -20.04
CA LYS A 173 -32.53 -24.29 -19.97
C LYS A 173 -31.06 -24.66 -19.74
N TYR A 174 -30.14 -23.85 -20.26
CA TYR A 174 -28.70 -24.07 -20.14
C TYR A 174 -27.97 -22.92 -19.44
N LEU A 175 -26.84 -23.26 -18.82
CA LEU A 175 -25.86 -22.32 -18.26
C LEU A 175 -24.48 -22.72 -18.78
N ALA A 176 -23.88 -21.88 -19.61
CA ALA A 176 -22.48 -21.99 -19.99
C ALA A 176 -21.61 -21.30 -18.92
N TYR A 177 -20.44 -21.88 -18.63
CA TYR A 177 -19.42 -21.25 -17.80
C TYR A 177 -18.02 -21.62 -18.27
N ALA A 178 -17.06 -20.70 -18.11
CA ALA A 178 -15.66 -20.97 -18.41
C ALA A 178 -14.92 -21.50 -17.17
N SER A 179 -13.90 -22.32 -17.35
CA SER A 179 -13.06 -22.88 -16.28
C SER A 179 -11.58 -22.89 -16.65
N ARG A 180 -10.69 -22.54 -15.71
CA ARG A 180 -9.22 -22.52 -15.90
C ARG A 180 -8.48 -23.28 -14.81
N ALA A 181 -7.20 -23.59 -15.03
CA ALA A 181 -6.32 -24.10 -13.99
C ALA A 181 -5.91 -23.01 -12.96
N VAL A 182 -5.59 -23.43 -11.74
CA VAL A 182 -4.92 -22.61 -10.71
C VAL A 182 -3.42 -22.48 -11.04
N ASN A 183 -2.76 -21.36 -10.72
CA ASN A 183 -1.34 -21.11 -11.00
C ASN A 183 -0.97 -21.19 -12.50
N SER A 184 -1.88 -20.74 -13.37
CA SER A 184 -1.78 -20.86 -14.83
C SER A 184 -0.74 -19.94 -15.50
N SER A 185 -0.19 -18.96 -14.78
CA SER A 185 0.84 -18.04 -15.25
C SER A 185 1.87 -17.72 -14.14
N GLU A 186 2.94 -17.00 -14.50
CA GLU A 186 3.87 -16.44 -13.51
C GLU A 186 3.19 -15.40 -12.62
N LYS A 187 3.80 -15.14 -11.45
CA LYS A 187 3.22 -14.25 -10.43
C LYS A 187 4.04 -13.00 -10.20
N MET A 188 3.37 -11.85 -10.24
CA MET A 188 3.94 -10.56 -9.84
C MET A 188 3.70 -10.32 -8.34
N LEU A 189 4.76 -9.93 -7.65
CA LEU A 189 4.74 -9.58 -6.22
C LEU A 189 4.37 -8.10 -6.06
N MET A 190 3.28 -7.80 -5.34
CA MET A 190 2.86 -6.42 -5.04
C MET A 190 2.90 -6.11 -3.54
N THR A 191 3.70 -5.10 -3.16
CA THR A 191 3.83 -4.58 -1.79
C THR A 191 2.93 -3.35 -1.57
N THR A 192 2.42 -3.14 -0.34
CA THR A 192 1.02 -2.78 -0.12
C THR A 192 0.87 -1.99 1.22
N TYR A 193 1.12 -0.66 1.33
CA TYR A 193 1.47 0.11 2.58
C TYR A 193 0.41 0.97 3.36
N SER A 194 0.37 0.91 4.71
CA SER A 194 -0.73 1.42 5.59
C SER A 194 -0.31 1.72 7.04
N ARG A 195 -1.34 1.95 7.88
CA ARG A 195 -1.31 2.49 9.24
C ARG A 195 -2.01 1.56 10.24
N ASP A 196 -2.87 0.67 9.76
CA ASP A 196 -3.66 -0.25 10.61
C ASP A 196 -2.91 -1.58 10.90
N GLU A 197 -2.08 -2.03 9.96
CA GLU A 197 -1.13 -3.15 10.15
C GLU A 197 0.31 -2.60 9.99
N ARG A 198 1.24 -2.96 10.88
CA ARG A 198 2.50 -2.23 11.19
C ARG A 198 3.63 -2.22 10.10
N TYR A 199 3.36 -2.56 8.84
CA TYR A 199 4.11 -3.63 8.13
C TYR A 199 4.47 -3.12 6.60
N ASN A 200 4.91 -3.60 5.34
CA ASN A 200 5.36 -4.64 4.26
C ASN A 200 4.67 -5.98 3.70
N TYR A 201 3.40 -6.05 3.21
CA TYR A 201 2.62 -7.26 2.86
C TYR A 201 2.65 -7.45 1.37
N ASN A 202 2.69 -8.71 0.94
CA ASN A 202 2.91 -9.04 -0.44
C ASN A 202 1.74 -9.88 -0.98
N TYR A 203 1.03 -9.33 -1.97
CA TYR A 203 0.12 -10.11 -2.80
C TYR A 203 0.89 -10.74 -3.97
N ASN A 204 0.51 -11.96 -4.37
CA ASN A 204 1.10 -12.69 -5.49
C ASN A 204 0.04 -12.87 -6.59
N MET A 205 -0.03 -11.91 -7.51
CA MET A 205 -1.03 -11.88 -8.57
C MET A 205 -0.54 -12.66 -9.80
N GLU A 206 -1.41 -13.51 -10.36
CA GLU A 206 -1.16 -14.19 -11.64
C GLU A 206 -1.18 -13.16 -12.78
N TYR A 207 -0.03 -12.89 -13.39
CA TYR A 207 0.17 -11.82 -14.39
C TYR A 207 1.24 -12.25 -15.41
N PRO A 208 0.85 -12.77 -16.59
CA PRO A 208 1.78 -13.13 -17.65
C PRO A 208 2.28 -11.86 -18.35
N LYS A 209 3.55 -11.52 -18.12
CA LYS A 209 4.22 -10.41 -18.83
C LYS A 209 4.48 -10.77 -20.29
N THR A 210 4.64 -9.74 -21.12
CA THR A 210 5.05 -9.86 -22.53
C THR A 210 6.19 -10.87 -22.73
N GLY A 211 5.98 -11.86 -23.60
CA GLY A 211 6.90 -12.97 -23.85
C GLY A 211 6.78 -14.18 -22.91
N GLU A 212 5.96 -14.13 -21.85
CA GLU A 212 5.72 -15.28 -20.96
C GLU A 212 5.02 -16.42 -21.73
N LYS A 213 5.42 -17.67 -21.48
CA LYS A 213 4.91 -18.85 -22.19
C LYS A 213 3.68 -19.46 -21.52
N ARG A 214 3.51 -19.25 -20.20
CA ARG A 214 2.39 -19.76 -19.40
C ARG A 214 1.31 -18.68 -19.25
N ILE A 215 0.25 -18.80 -20.04
CA ILE A 215 -0.91 -17.90 -20.06
C ILE A 215 -2.17 -18.72 -19.71
N ALA A 216 -3.20 -18.09 -19.14
CA ALA A 216 -4.42 -18.76 -18.70
C ALA A 216 -5.30 -19.26 -19.86
N GLU A 217 -5.21 -20.57 -20.14
CA GLU A 217 -6.16 -21.27 -21.01
C GLU A 217 -7.50 -21.49 -20.30
N PHE A 218 -8.59 -21.19 -21.00
CA PHE A 218 -9.96 -21.39 -20.51
C PHE A 218 -10.66 -22.49 -21.32
N SER A 219 -11.31 -23.40 -20.61
CA SER A 219 -12.24 -24.39 -21.17
C SER A 219 -13.68 -23.92 -21.02
N ILE A 220 -14.56 -24.28 -21.95
CA ILE A 220 -16.00 -24.00 -21.89
C ILE A 220 -16.76 -25.26 -21.45
N SER A 221 -17.65 -25.10 -20.47
CA SER A 221 -18.57 -26.14 -20.03
C SER A 221 -20.02 -25.64 -20.10
N ILE A 222 -20.95 -26.52 -20.46
CA ILE A 222 -22.39 -26.24 -20.51
C ILE A 222 -23.12 -27.18 -19.55
N TRP A 223 -23.90 -26.60 -18.64
CA TRP A 223 -24.78 -27.33 -17.73
C TRP A 223 -26.24 -27.24 -18.17
N SER A 224 -26.95 -28.37 -18.13
CA SER A 224 -28.38 -28.47 -18.43
C SER A 224 -29.20 -28.55 -17.14
N ALA A 225 -30.14 -27.61 -16.97
CA ALA A 225 -31.02 -27.55 -15.80
C ALA A 225 -32.04 -28.69 -15.73
N GLU A 226 -32.31 -29.36 -16.85
CA GLU A 226 -33.25 -30.47 -16.97
C GLU A 226 -32.58 -31.81 -16.63
N LYS A 227 -31.36 -32.02 -17.16
CA LYS A 227 -30.57 -33.24 -16.93
C LYS A 227 -29.71 -33.16 -15.66
N ASN A 228 -29.66 -32.00 -15.00
CA ASN A 228 -28.78 -31.68 -13.87
C ASN A 228 -27.31 -32.14 -14.06
N LYS A 229 -26.77 -31.93 -15.27
CA LYS A 229 -25.44 -32.41 -15.67
C LYS A 229 -24.69 -31.30 -16.38
N SER A 230 -23.40 -31.18 -16.06
CA SER A 230 -22.43 -30.37 -16.81
C SER A 230 -21.64 -31.24 -17.78
N ILE A 231 -21.29 -30.66 -18.93
CA ILE A 231 -20.44 -31.26 -19.97
C ILE A 231 -19.41 -30.21 -20.37
N THR A 232 -18.12 -30.52 -20.25
CA THR A 232 -17.04 -29.75 -20.85
C THR A 232 -17.03 -30.03 -22.35
N MET A 233 -16.97 -28.97 -23.16
CA MET A 233 -17.11 -29.07 -24.61
C MET A 233 -15.77 -29.35 -25.28
N ASP A 234 -15.75 -30.27 -26.24
CA ASP A 234 -14.63 -30.47 -27.18
C ASP A 234 -14.58 -29.31 -28.18
N VAL A 235 -13.64 -28.38 -28.03
CA VAL A 235 -13.54 -27.18 -28.88
C VAL A 235 -12.61 -27.45 -30.05
N GLN A 236 -13.20 -27.59 -31.24
CA GLN A 236 -12.50 -27.97 -32.45
C GLN A 236 -11.99 -26.70 -33.15
N LEU A 237 -10.68 -26.45 -33.02
CA LEU A 237 -9.95 -25.34 -33.65
C LEU A 237 -8.97 -25.87 -34.71
N THR A 238 -8.57 -25.02 -35.66
CA THR A 238 -7.63 -25.39 -36.75
C THR A 238 -6.26 -25.83 -36.24
N ASN A 239 -5.77 -25.22 -35.15
CA ASN A 239 -4.55 -25.63 -34.46
C ASN A 239 -4.80 -25.88 -32.96
N PRO A 240 -5.33 -27.06 -32.57
CA PRO A 240 -5.73 -27.33 -31.19
C PRO A 240 -4.54 -27.53 -30.22
N LYS A 241 -3.31 -27.24 -30.66
CA LYS A 241 -2.08 -27.29 -29.86
C LYS A 241 -1.46 -25.91 -29.60
N SER A 242 -1.95 -24.84 -30.23
CA SER A 242 -1.54 -23.48 -29.88
C SER A 242 -2.47 -22.87 -28.84
N PHE A 243 -1.90 -22.01 -28.00
CA PHE A 243 -2.67 -21.20 -27.05
C PHE A 243 -3.71 -20.32 -27.78
N HIS A 244 -4.91 -20.23 -27.19
CA HIS A 244 -5.98 -19.34 -27.65
C HIS A 244 -6.64 -18.59 -26.49
N TYR A 245 -6.94 -17.31 -26.69
CA TYR A 245 -7.79 -16.51 -25.81
C TYR A 245 -9.28 -16.75 -26.11
N LEU A 246 -10.11 -16.86 -25.08
CA LEU A 246 -11.57 -16.86 -25.21
C LEU A 246 -12.07 -15.40 -25.34
N PHE A 247 -12.24 -14.92 -26.57
CA PHE A 247 -12.62 -13.53 -26.87
C PHE A 247 -14.12 -13.23 -26.71
N GLY A 248 -14.99 -14.22 -26.85
CA GLY A 248 -16.43 -13.98 -26.84
C GLY A 248 -17.24 -15.23 -26.56
N VAL A 249 -18.38 -15.07 -25.88
CA VAL A 249 -19.36 -16.12 -25.59
C VAL A 249 -20.76 -15.53 -25.70
N SER A 250 -21.58 -16.05 -26.59
CA SER A 250 -22.94 -15.59 -26.84
C SER A 250 -23.87 -16.77 -27.13
N TRP A 251 -25.11 -16.72 -26.63
CA TRP A 251 -26.12 -17.72 -26.98
C TRP A 251 -26.89 -17.27 -28.22
N VAL A 252 -26.95 -18.14 -29.23
CA VAL A 252 -27.65 -17.91 -30.49
C VAL A 252 -28.76 -18.94 -30.69
N THR A 253 -29.84 -18.54 -31.37
CA THR A 253 -30.94 -19.43 -31.76
C THR A 253 -30.91 -19.63 -33.26
N LEU A 254 -30.34 -20.74 -33.72
CA LEU A 254 -30.24 -21.08 -35.14
C LEU A 254 -31.09 -22.32 -35.44
N HIS A 255 -31.87 -22.28 -36.51
CA HIS A 255 -32.78 -23.33 -36.96
C HIS A 255 -33.70 -23.84 -35.83
N GLY A 256 -34.20 -22.90 -35.01
CA GLY A 256 -35.03 -23.19 -33.83
C GLY A 256 -34.31 -23.79 -32.61
N LYS A 257 -32.97 -23.95 -32.64
CA LYS A 257 -32.18 -24.55 -31.57
C LYS A 257 -31.32 -23.51 -30.84
N GLU A 258 -31.39 -23.51 -29.51
CA GLU A 258 -30.43 -22.77 -28.66
C GLU A 258 -29.05 -23.43 -28.73
N LEU A 259 -28.05 -22.65 -29.13
CA LEU A 259 -26.65 -23.06 -29.28
C LEU A 259 -25.75 -21.99 -28.66
N LEU A 260 -24.58 -22.41 -28.16
CA LEU A 260 -23.58 -21.47 -27.63
C LEU A 260 -22.54 -21.20 -28.71
N LEU A 261 -22.43 -19.95 -29.15
CA LEU A 261 -21.36 -19.48 -30.02
C LEU A 261 -20.19 -18.99 -29.15
N THR A 262 -18.97 -19.42 -29.49
CA THR A 262 -17.75 -18.99 -28.80
C THR A 262 -16.70 -18.52 -29.81
N THR A 263 -16.07 -17.38 -29.52
CA THR A 263 -15.01 -16.79 -30.35
C THR A 263 -13.68 -16.97 -29.63
N TRP A 264 -12.71 -17.53 -30.33
CA TRP A 264 -11.35 -17.77 -29.86
C TRP A 264 -10.38 -16.94 -30.69
N ALA A 265 -9.39 -16.31 -30.07
CA ALA A 265 -8.30 -15.61 -30.77
C ALA A 265 -6.98 -16.34 -30.57
N ASN A 266 -6.09 -16.34 -31.55
CA ASN A 266 -4.72 -16.81 -31.35
C ASN A 266 -3.94 -15.86 -30.40
N ARG A 267 -2.77 -16.27 -29.90
CA ARG A 267 -1.93 -15.45 -28.99
C ARG A 267 -1.68 -14.02 -29.48
N TRP A 268 -1.34 -13.89 -30.77
CA TRP A 268 -1.04 -12.60 -31.41
C TRP A 268 -2.28 -11.78 -31.76
N GLN A 269 -3.47 -12.34 -31.52
CA GLN A 269 -4.77 -11.71 -31.74
C GLN A 269 -4.92 -11.18 -33.17
N ASN A 270 -4.35 -11.88 -34.15
CA ASN A 270 -4.46 -11.60 -35.60
C ASN A 270 -5.21 -12.69 -36.38
N GLU A 271 -5.82 -13.63 -35.66
CA GLU A 271 -6.68 -14.70 -36.17
C GLU A 271 -7.79 -14.95 -35.16
N THR A 272 -9.05 -15.00 -35.60
CA THR A 272 -10.20 -15.35 -34.75
C THR A 272 -11.01 -16.52 -35.32
N SER A 273 -11.22 -17.54 -34.50
CA SER A 273 -11.96 -18.76 -34.78
C SER A 273 -13.31 -18.77 -34.07
N LEU A 274 -14.41 -18.79 -34.82
CA LEU A 274 -15.77 -18.83 -34.32
C LEU A 274 -16.29 -20.27 -34.34
N THR A 275 -16.65 -20.82 -33.18
CA THR A 275 -17.19 -22.17 -33.05
C THR A 275 -18.61 -22.17 -32.51
N ILE A 276 -19.41 -23.17 -32.89
CA ILE A 276 -20.77 -23.38 -32.39
C ILE A 276 -20.84 -24.69 -31.60
N CYS A 277 -21.19 -24.56 -30.32
CA CYS A 277 -21.26 -25.62 -29.32
C CYS A 277 -22.67 -26.22 -29.21
N ASP A 278 -22.74 -27.55 -29.33
CA ASP A 278 -23.98 -28.33 -29.23
C ASP A 278 -23.92 -29.27 -28.02
N TYR A 279 -24.63 -28.92 -26.93
CA TYR A 279 -24.65 -29.68 -25.67
C TYR A 279 -25.01 -31.17 -25.85
N GLU A 280 -25.85 -31.52 -26.83
CA GLU A 280 -26.24 -32.92 -27.06
C GLU A 280 -25.17 -33.73 -27.81
N LYS A 281 -24.23 -33.05 -28.50
CA LYS A 281 -23.07 -33.66 -29.17
C LYS A 281 -21.79 -33.62 -28.32
N ALA A 282 -21.74 -32.76 -27.29
CA ALA A 282 -20.56 -32.42 -26.50
C ALA A 282 -19.40 -31.73 -27.27
N THR A 283 -19.63 -31.28 -28.51
CA THR A 283 -18.63 -30.64 -29.38
C THR A 283 -18.97 -29.18 -29.68
N CYS A 284 -17.94 -28.33 -29.84
CA CYS A 284 -18.00 -27.05 -30.52
C CYS A 284 -17.26 -27.15 -31.85
N SER A 285 -18.00 -27.12 -32.96
CA SER A 285 -17.40 -27.21 -34.31
C SER A 285 -17.05 -25.83 -34.84
N LEU A 286 -15.89 -25.70 -35.49
CA LEU A 286 -15.48 -24.49 -36.21
C LEU A 286 -16.47 -24.16 -37.33
N ILE A 287 -16.90 -22.90 -37.37
CA ILE A 287 -17.76 -22.36 -38.41
C ILE A 287 -16.94 -21.45 -39.32
N TYR A 288 -16.34 -20.40 -38.76
CA TYR A 288 -15.65 -19.38 -39.52
C TYR A 288 -14.34 -18.99 -38.84
N GLU A 289 -13.32 -18.72 -39.64
CA GLU A 289 -12.00 -18.29 -39.19
C GLU A 289 -11.62 -17.03 -39.95
N HIS A 290 -11.41 -15.92 -39.24
CA HIS A 290 -11.01 -14.65 -39.81
C HIS A 290 -9.52 -14.41 -39.59
N LYS A 291 -8.82 -14.01 -40.66
CA LYS A 291 -7.39 -13.70 -40.65
C LYS A 291 -7.21 -12.22 -40.96
N TYR A 292 -6.73 -11.49 -39.97
CA TYR A 292 -6.53 -10.05 -40.05
C TYR A 292 -5.34 -9.73 -40.97
N MET A 293 -5.43 -8.65 -41.75
CA MET A 293 -4.30 -8.25 -42.61
C MET A 293 -3.13 -7.74 -41.77
N HIS A 294 -1.91 -7.75 -42.31
CA HIS A 294 -0.74 -7.26 -41.59
C HIS A 294 -0.93 -5.81 -41.11
N GLY A 295 -0.83 -5.59 -39.79
CA GLY A 295 -1.08 -4.31 -39.13
C GLY A 295 -2.47 -4.17 -38.49
N GLN A 296 -3.41 -5.05 -38.84
CA GLN A 296 -4.72 -5.17 -38.21
C GLN A 296 -4.69 -6.18 -37.06
N TRP A 297 -5.60 -6.03 -36.09
CA TRP A 297 -5.75 -6.92 -34.94
C TRP A 297 -7.22 -7.16 -34.61
N ALA A 298 -7.50 -8.25 -33.91
CA ALA A 298 -8.79 -8.57 -33.33
C ALA A 298 -9.05 -7.73 -32.08
N ASP A 299 -10.23 -7.12 -32.00
CA ASP A 299 -10.66 -6.30 -30.88
C ASP A 299 -11.73 -7.05 -30.06
N PRO A 300 -11.45 -7.46 -28.81
CA PRO A 300 -12.37 -8.25 -27.99
C PRO A 300 -13.80 -7.69 -27.94
N THR A 301 -13.95 -6.37 -27.95
CA THR A 301 -15.25 -5.70 -27.84
C THR A 301 -16.21 -6.12 -28.96
N GLY A 302 -15.70 -6.29 -30.18
CA GLY A 302 -16.45 -6.71 -31.37
C GLY A 302 -16.97 -8.16 -31.35
N HIS A 303 -16.56 -8.96 -30.36
CA HIS A 303 -16.86 -10.39 -30.28
C HIS A 303 -17.76 -10.79 -29.09
N THR A 304 -18.06 -9.88 -28.17
CA THR A 304 -18.76 -10.20 -26.91
C THR A 304 -20.29 -10.24 -27.01
N ASN A 305 -20.91 -9.40 -27.86
CA ASN A 305 -22.37 -9.26 -27.99
C ASN A 305 -22.84 -9.63 -29.40
N ILE A 306 -23.03 -10.93 -29.67
CA ILE A 306 -23.42 -11.43 -31.00
C ILE A 306 -24.93 -11.48 -31.16
N ILE A 307 -25.45 -10.73 -32.13
CA ILE A 307 -26.86 -10.69 -32.53
C ILE A 307 -27.10 -11.71 -33.65
N HIS A 308 -28.32 -12.27 -33.77
CA HIS A 308 -28.61 -13.36 -34.71
C HIS A 308 -30.02 -13.31 -35.33
N SER A 309 -30.13 -13.95 -36.49
CA SER A 309 -31.37 -14.40 -37.12
C SER A 309 -31.51 -15.93 -36.95
N ASN A 310 -32.55 -16.55 -37.51
CA ASN A 310 -32.73 -18.00 -37.46
C ASN A 310 -31.70 -18.80 -38.30
N SER A 311 -30.99 -18.18 -39.26
CA SER A 311 -30.03 -18.87 -40.15
C SER A 311 -28.67 -18.19 -40.27
N SER A 312 -28.43 -17.12 -39.50
CA SER A 312 -27.20 -16.34 -39.57
C SER A 312 -26.95 -15.58 -38.28
N PHE A 313 -25.70 -15.19 -38.03
CA PHE A 313 -25.35 -14.26 -36.94
C PHE A 313 -24.55 -13.06 -37.46
N PHE A 314 -24.50 -11.99 -36.66
CA PHE A 314 -23.92 -10.71 -37.00
C PHE A 314 -22.74 -10.38 -36.07
N ILE A 315 -21.63 -9.91 -36.63
CA ILE A 315 -20.37 -9.66 -35.91
C ILE A 315 -19.62 -8.49 -36.56
N LEU A 316 -18.78 -7.79 -35.80
CA LEU A 316 -17.92 -6.73 -36.35
C LEU A 316 -16.60 -7.31 -36.87
N LEU A 317 -16.28 -7.07 -38.14
CA LEU A 317 -15.04 -7.48 -38.80
C LEU A 317 -14.52 -6.38 -39.74
N PRO A 318 -13.21 -6.33 -40.03
CA PRO A 318 -12.66 -5.47 -41.06
C PRO A 318 -13.26 -5.81 -42.44
N ASN A 319 -13.74 -4.78 -43.14
CA ASN A 319 -14.09 -4.83 -44.56
C ASN A 319 -13.25 -3.82 -45.34
N SER A 320 -12.99 -4.04 -46.63
CA SER A 320 -12.29 -3.08 -47.48
C SER A 320 -13.29 -2.27 -48.30
N VAL A 321 -13.29 -0.95 -48.15
CA VAL A 321 -14.17 -0.01 -48.88
C VAL A 321 -13.33 1.18 -49.33
N GLY A 322 -13.39 1.48 -50.63
CA GLY A 322 -12.48 2.45 -51.25
C GLY A 322 -11.01 2.02 -51.11
N ASN A 323 -10.15 2.96 -50.71
CA ASN A 323 -8.72 2.73 -50.48
C ASN A 323 -8.37 2.52 -48.98
N ASN A 324 -9.35 2.16 -48.15
CA ASN A 324 -9.18 1.93 -46.71
C ASN A 324 -9.89 0.63 -46.30
N SER A 325 -9.64 0.18 -45.07
CA SER A 325 -10.45 -0.85 -44.43
C SER A 325 -11.08 -0.30 -43.17
N TRP A 326 -12.31 -0.70 -42.89
CA TRP A 326 -13.17 -0.13 -41.84
C TRP A 326 -13.80 -1.27 -41.04
N GLN A 327 -14.09 -1.04 -39.76
CA GLN A 327 -14.78 -2.02 -38.93
C GLN A 327 -16.28 -2.04 -39.28
N HIS A 328 -16.75 -3.09 -39.98
CA HIS A 328 -18.12 -3.19 -40.52
C HIS A 328 -18.88 -4.40 -39.94
N VAL A 329 -20.21 -4.41 -40.09
CA VAL A 329 -21.03 -5.57 -39.70
C VAL A 329 -20.97 -6.66 -40.79
N ALA A 330 -20.36 -7.79 -40.45
CA ALA A 330 -20.46 -9.02 -41.21
C ALA A 330 -21.69 -9.84 -40.77
N ARG A 331 -22.36 -10.47 -41.74
CA ARG A 331 -23.43 -11.46 -41.57
C ARG A 331 -22.90 -12.82 -42.04
N ILE A 332 -22.80 -13.77 -41.12
CA ILE A 332 -22.32 -15.15 -41.40
C ILE A 332 -23.51 -16.09 -41.40
N PHE A 333 -23.72 -16.80 -42.50
CA PHE A 333 -24.80 -17.78 -42.70
C PHE A 333 -24.34 -19.19 -42.31
N VAL A 334 -25.24 -19.93 -41.67
CA VAL A 334 -24.98 -21.25 -41.09
C VAL A 334 -26.06 -22.23 -41.50
N THR A 335 -25.65 -23.37 -42.06
CA THR A 335 -26.56 -24.42 -42.53
C THR A 335 -27.29 -25.14 -41.37
N PRO A 336 -28.39 -25.87 -41.63
CA PRO A 336 -29.10 -26.65 -40.60
C PRO A 336 -28.24 -27.75 -39.94
N ASP A 337 -27.21 -28.27 -40.62
CA ASP A 337 -26.26 -29.23 -40.05
C ASP A 337 -25.07 -28.58 -39.30
N LEU A 338 -25.14 -27.26 -39.08
CA LEU A 338 -24.18 -26.42 -38.35
C LEU A 338 -22.81 -26.31 -39.02
N LYS A 339 -22.79 -26.02 -40.32
CA LYS A 339 -21.60 -25.64 -41.09
C LYS A 339 -21.72 -24.21 -41.61
N PHE A 340 -20.59 -23.61 -41.95
CA PHE A 340 -20.55 -22.35 -42.69
C PHE A 340 -21.17 -22.51 -44.08
N GLU A 341 -21.99 -21.54 -44.46
CA GLU A 341 -22.62 -21.46 -45.79
C GLU A 341 -22.00 -20.32 -46.61
N SER A 342 -22.01 -19.11 -46.06
CA SER A 342 -21.45 -17.91 -46.70
C SER A 342 -21.25 -16.77 -45.68
N ILE A 343 -20.55 -15.72 -46.11
CA ILE A 343 -20.41 -14.45 -45.40
C ILE A 343 -20.74 -13.30 -46.35
N SER A 344 -21.47 -12.30 -45.87
CA SER A 344 -21.65 -11.02 -46.54
C SER A 344 -21.46 -9.87 -45.55
N PHE A 345 -21.23 -8.66 -46.05
CA PHE A 345 -21.22 -7.44 -45.24
C PHE A 345 -22.52 -6.67 -45.43
N VAL A 346 -23.01 -6.08 -44.34
CA VAL A 346 -24.12 -5.12 -44.36
C VAL A 346 -23.66 -3.84 -45.07
N PRO A 347 -24.49 -3.19 -45.92
CA PRO A 347 -24.15 -1.90 -46.52
C PRO A 347 -23.85 -0.85 -45.46
N SER A 348 -22.72 -0.15 -45.60
CA SER A 348 -22.28 0.92 -44.71
C SER A 348 -21.29 1.81 -45.48
N GLY A 349 -21.28 3.11 -45.17
CA GLY A 349 -20.31 4.06 -45.73
C GLY A 349 -18.88 3.88 -45.23
N GLU A 350 -18.00 4.81 -45.59
CA GLU A 350 -16.58 4.82 -45.18
C GLU A 350 -16.42 5.35 -43.74
N TYR A 351 -16.75 4.52 -42.75
CA TYR A 351 -16.64 4.84 -41.32
C TYR A 351 -16.49 3.58 -40.45
N ASP A 352 -15.94 3.73 -39.23
CA ASP A 352 -15.85 2.62 -38.27
C ASP A 352 -17.19 2.45 -37.49
N ILE A 353 -17.74 1.23 -37.51
CA ILE A 353 -18.86 0.80 -36.66
C ILE A 353 -18.32 0.32 -35.32
N THR A 354 -18.88 0.85 -34.24
CA THR A 354 -18.40 0.64 -32.85
C THR A 354 -19.17 -0.47 -32.13
N ALA A 355 -20.48 -0.58 -32.33
CA ALA A 355 -21.31 -1.62 -31.72
C ALA A 355 -22.56 -1.91 -32.55
N ILE A 356 -22.98 -3.17 -32.58
CA ILE A 356 -24.28 -3.59 -33.11
C ILE A 356 -25.30 -3.43 -31.98
N VAL A 357 -26.42 -2.72 -32.25
CA VAL A 357 -27.43 -2.38 -31.24
C VAL A 357 -28.59 -3.38 -31.27
N GLU A 358 -29.18 -3.62 -32.45
CA GLU A 358 -30.35 -4.52 -32.58
C GLU A 358 -30.54 -5.01 -34.02
N TYR A 359 -31.13 -6.19 -34.19
CA TYR A 359 -31.60 -6.71 -35.49
C TYR A 359 -33.12 -6.92 -35.47
N ARG A 360 -33.81 -6.38 -36.48
CA ARG A 360 -35.25 -6.54 -36.70
C ARG A 360 -35.50 -7.60 -37.79
N PRO A 361 -35.88 -8.85 -37.44
CA PRO A 361 -36.04 -9.93 -38.41
C PRO A 361 -37.27 -9.79 -39.31
N THR A 362 -38.30 -9.07 -38.85
CA THR A 362 -39.53 -8.78 -39.60
C THR A 362 -39.27 -7.82 -40.75
N GLU A 363 -38.54 -6.73 -40.48
CA GLU A 363 -38.20 -5.70 -41.45
C GLU A 363 -36.85 -5.97 -42.17
N ASN A 364 -36.07 -6.96 -41.74
CA ASN A 364 -34.71 -7.25 -42.21
C ASN A 364 -33.77 -6.03 -42.14
N GLU A 365 -33.84 -5.29 -41.03
CA GLU A 365 -33.02 -4.10 -40.77
C GLU A 365 -32.13 -4.32 -39.54
N ILE A 366 -30.93 -3.75 -39.56
CA ILE A 366 -29.96 -3.81 -38.46
C ILE A 366 -29.53 -2.40 -38.03
N PHE A 367 -29.47 -2.18 -36.73
CA PHE A 367 -29.15 -0.90 -36.09
C PHE A 367 -27.80 -1.00 -35.40
N TYR A 368 -26.97 0.03 -35.54
CA TYR A 368 -25.61 0.08 -34.99
C TYR A 368 -25.17 1.51 -34.66
N THR A 369 -24.11 1.67 -33.87
CA THR A 369 -23.45 2.96 -33.61
C THR A 369 -22.16 3.08 -34.42
N ALA A 370 -21.89 4.25 -34.99
CA ALA A 370 -20.72 4.50 -35.85
C ALA A 370 -20.07 5.86 -35.58
N GLN A 371 -18.76 5.96 -35.84
CA GLN A 371 -17.98 7.21 -35.77
C GLN A 371 -18.10 7.99 -37.07
N ALA A 372 -19.29 8.52 -37.32
CA ALA A 372 -19.66 9.26 -38.53
C ALA A 372 -20.71 10.35 -38.19
N PRO A 373 -20.84 11.43 -38.99
CA PRO A 373 -20.10 11.73 -40.22
C PRO A 373 -18.65 12.16 -40.02
N HIS A 374 -18.26 12.57 -38.80
CA HIS A 374 -16.86 12.85 -38.44
C HIS A 374 -16.32 11.84 -37.40
N PRO A 375 -14.99 11.60 -37.35
CA PRO A 375 -14.37 10.65 -36.41
C PRO A 375 -14.61 10.94 -34.92
N TRP A 376 -14.96 12.18 -34.60
CA TRP A 376 -15.27 12.66 -33.24
C TRP A 376 -16.76 12.62 -32.90
N ASN A 377 -17.62 12.23 -33.84
CA ASN A 377 -19.04 11.96 -33.59
C ASN A 377 -19.24 10.50 -33.14
N LEU A 378 -20.42 10.22 -32.59
CA LEU A 378 -20.91 8.86 -32.34
C LEU A 378 -22.42 8.84 -32.57
N HIS A 379 -22.83 8.34 -33.73
CA HIS A 379 -24.21 8.37 -34.21
C HIS A 379 -24.83 6.98 -34.36
N VAL A 380 -26.14 6.88 -34.13
CA VAL A 380 -26.95 5.70 -34.46
C VAL A 380 -27.31 5.69 -35.95
N TYR A 381 -27.06 4.56 -36.60
CA TYR A 381 -27.37 4.23 -37.99
C TYR A 381 -28.30 3.01 -38.07
N ALA A 382 -29.00 2.88 -39.19
CA ALA A 382 -29.79 1.72 -39.57
C ALA A 382 -29.44 1.32 -41.02
N SER A 383 -29.45 0.04 -41.36
CA SER A 383 -29.10 -0.46 -42.69
C SER A 383 -29.86 -1.75 -43.06
N PRO A 384 -30.12 -2.03 -44.36
CA PRO A 384 -30.67 -3.31 -44.81
C PRO A 384 -29.75 -4.49 -44.48
N ALA A 385 -30.30 -5.49 -43.78
CA ALA A 385 -29.67 -6.79 -43.60
C ALA A 385 -30.09 -7.83 -44.66
N GLY A 386 -31.06 -7.51 -45.52
CA GLY A 386 -31.55 -8.37 -46.61
C GLY A 386 -32.50 -7.66 -47.58
N GLU A 387 -32.81 -8.28 -48.72
CA GLU A 387 -33.51 -7.68 -49.87
C GLU A 387 -34.90 -7.09 -49.54
N ASN A 388 -35.63 -7.76 -48.64
CA ASN A 388 -36.97 -7.38 -48.17
C ASN A 388 -36.99 -6.13 -47.25
N SER A 389 -35.84 -5.53 -46.96
CA SER A 389 -35.73 -4.30 -46.18
C SER A 389 -36.41 -3.10 -46.86
N PHE A 390 -36.99 -2.21 -46.05
CA PHE A 390 -37.48 -0.91 -46.54
C PHE A 390 -36.30 0.00 -46.91
N LEU A 391 -35.30 0.11 -46.03
CA LEU A 391 -34.02 0.75 -46.36
C LEU A 391 -33.31 0.04 -47.51
N LYS A 392 -32.62 0.80 -48.36
CA LYS A 392 -31.80 0.28 -49.48
C LYS A 392 -30.30 0.60 -49.39
N THR A 393 -29.92 1.53 -48.52
CA THR A 393 -28.55 1.79 -48.06
C THR A 393 -28.57 1.97 -46.55
N ASP A 394 -27.41 2.16 -45.93
CA ASP A 394 -27.37 2.72 -44.58
C ASP A 394 -27.98 4.14 -44.55
N GLN A 395 -28.53 4.49 -43.39
CA GLN A 395 -29.04 5.83 -43.06
C GLN A 395 -28.71 6.16 -41.61
N CYS A 396 -28.17 7.35 -41.37
CA CYS A 396 -28.02 7.89 -40.03
C CYS A 396 -29.39 8.27 -39.44
N VAL A 397 -29.76 7.64 -38.31
CA VAL A 397 -31.04 7.85 -37.61
C VAL A 397 -31.05 9.15 -36.80
N THR A 398 -29.86 9.64 -36.42
CA THR A 398 -29.70 10.71 -35.40
C THR A 398 -29.00 11.97 -35.90
N CYS A 399 -28.39 11.96 -37.10
CA CYS A 399 -27.62 13.07 -37.66
C CYS A 399 -28.44 14.35 -37.96
N ALA A 400 -29.77 14.28 -37.88
CA ALA A 400 -30.64 15.45 -38.02
C ALA A 400 -30.57 16.43 -36.82
N TYR A 401 -29.96 16.02 -35.70
CA TYR A 401 -29.95 16.76 -34.44
C TYR A 401 -28.55 17.27 -34.09
N SER A 402 -28.24 18.49 -34.53
CA SER A 402 -26.94 19.15 -34.31
C SER A 402 -26.57 19.36 -32.83
N ASN A 403 -27.56 19.38 -31.93
CA ASN A 403 -27.33 19.44 -30.49
C ASN A 403 -26.87 18.09 -29.87
N CYS A 404 -26.88 16.99 -30.64
CA CYS A 404 -26.60 15.65 -30.13
C CYS A 404 -25.79 14.76 -31.11
N THR A 405 -24.58 15.18 -31.48
CA THR A 405 -23.69 14.40 -32.37
C THR A 405 -22.88 13.30 -31.67
N TYR A 406 -23.02 13.14 -30.34
CA TYR A 406 -22.37 12.10 -29.55
C TYR A 406 -23.36 11.43 -28.59
N GLN A 407 -23.79 10.20 -28.90
CA GLN A 407 -24.75 9.44 -28.09
C GLN A 407 -24.06 8.41 -27.18
N GLY A 408 -24.75 8.06 -26.08
CA GLY A 408 -24.34 7.03 -25.12
C GLY A 408 -25.15 5.74 -25.28
N SER A 409 -25.84 5.31 -24.23
CA SER A 409 -26.72 4.13 -24.26
C SER A 409 -27.83 4.28 -25.31
N VAL A 410 -28.05 3.24 -26.13
CA VAL A 410 -29.11 3.16 -27.16
C VAL A 410 -29.91 1.88 -26.98
N GLU A 411 -31.24 1.97 -27.05
CA GLU A 411 -32.17 0.83 -27.06
C GLU A 411 -33.17 1.01 -28.21
N VAL A 412 -33.37 -0.03 -29.03
CA VAL A 412 -34.27 -0.01 -30.20
C VAL A 412 -35.45 -0.94 -29.97
N SER A 413 -36.67 -0.52 -30.34
CA SER A 413 -37.87 -1.36 -30.17
C SER A 413 -37.91 -2.53 -31.17
N ARG A 414 -38.32 -3.71 -30.68
CA ARG A 414 -38.67 -4.88 -31.50
C ARG A 414 -40.16 -4.94 -31.89
N ALA A 415 -40.93 -3.90 -31.57
CA ALA A 415 -42.34 -3.79 -31.91
C ALA A 415 -42.53 -3.12 -33.28
N HIS A 416 -43.69 -3.30 -33.91
CA HIS A 416 -43.98 -2.71 -35.23
C HIS A 416 -43.73 -1.19 -35.29
N ASN A 417 -44.07 -0.47 -34.21
CA ASN A 417 -43.71 0.94 -34.06
C ASN A 417 -42.24 1.06 -33.64
N LEU A 418 -41.41 1.58 -34.55
CA LEU A 418 -40.00 1.85 -34.28
C LEU A 418 -39.85 3.01 -33.30
N MET A 419 -39.10 2.75 -32.23
CA MET A 419 -38.69 3.72 -31.22
C MET A 419 -37.20 3.50 -30.95
N VAL A 420 -36.45 4.59 -30.85
CA VAL A 420 -35.03 4.56 -30.48
C VAL A 420 -34.86 5.41 -29.22
N HIS A 421 -34.78 4.75 -28.07
CA HIS A 421 -34.49 5.40 -26.80
C HIS A 421 -32.98 5.61 -26.70
N LEU A 422 -32.50 6.82 -26.38
CA LEU A 422 -31.08 7.03 -26.14
C LEU A 422 -30.75 8.10 -25.10
N THR A 423 -29.54 7.99 -24.56
CA THR A 423 -28.90 9.06 -23.77
C THR A 423 -28.03 9.90 -24.71
N CYS A 424 -28.31 11.19 -24.83
CA CYS A 424 -27.38 12.13 -25.44
C CYS A 424 -26.22 12.41 -24.47
N ARG A 425 -24.99 12.42 -24.97
CA ARG A 425 -23.80 12.76 -24.18
C ARG A 425 -23.08 14.02 -24.64
N GLY A 426 -23.31 14.49 -25.87
CA GLY A 426 -22.84 15.79 -26.33
C GLY A 426 -23.22 16.10 -27.79
N PRO A 427 -22.92 17.32 -28.29
CA PRO A 427 -22.14 18.36 -27.63
C PRO A 427 -22.90 19.11 -26.53
N SER A 428 -24.23 19.11 -26.55
CA SER A 428 -25.04 19.72 -25.48
C SER A 428 -25.01 18.91 -24.17
N LYS A 429 -25.37 19.57 -23.05
CA LYS A 429 -25.38 18.99 -21.69
C LYS A 429 -26.15 17.65 -21.68
N PRO A 430 -25.62 16.54 -21.14
CA PRO A 430 -26.21 15.20 -21.28
C PRO A 430 -27.68 15.10 -20.86
N TYR A 431 -28.51 14.51 -21.73
CA TYR A 431 -29.95 14.31 -21.53
C TYR A 431 -30.42 12.94 -22.05
N ARG A 432 -31.71 12.62 -21.88
CA ARG A 432 -32.33 11.41 -22.47
C ARG A 432 -33.50 11.79 -23.34
N THR A 433 -33.67 11.07 -24.44
CA THR A 433 -34.74 11.30 -25.42
C THR A 433 -35.21 9.98 -26.06
N THR A 434 -36.30 10.03 -26.82
CA THR A 434 -36.83 8.91 -27.60
C THR A 434 -37.20 9.41 -28.98
N PHE A 435 -36.55 8.87 -30.00
CA PHE A 435 -36.86 9.16 -31.39
C PHE A 435 -37.92 8.18 -31.91
N PHE A 436 -38.77 8.68 -32.81
CA PHE A 436 -39.79 7.90 -33.50
C PHE A 436 -39.56 8.02 -35.01
N PRO A 437 -38.63 7.21 -35.59
CA PRO A 437 -38.44 7.17 -37.04
C PRO A 437 -39.71 6.61 -37.69
N SER A 438 -40.24 7.35 -38.66
CA SER A 438 -41.44 6.99 -39.42
C SER A 438 -41.09 6.71 -40.88
N VAL A 439 -41.91 5.87 -41.52
CA VAL A 439 -41.80 5.59 -42.95
C VAL A 439 -42.68 6.59 -43.70
N SER A 440 -42.08 7.34 -44.63
CA SER A 440 -42.85 8.21 -45.52
C SER A 440 -43.71 7.39 -46.49
N ALA A 441 -44.90 7.88 -46.82
CA ALA A 441 -45.72 7.32 -47.90
C ALA A 441 -45.13 7.57 -49.30
N GLN A 442 -44.10 8.42 -49.42
CA GLN A 442 -43.29 8.59 -50.62
C GLN A 442 -42.06 7.67 -50.51
N SER A 443 -41.91 6.77 -51.49
CA SER A 443 -41.18 5.51 -51.37
C SER A 443 -39.67 5.60 -51.68
N ASP A 444 -38.96 6.52 -51.04
CA ASP A 444 -37.53 6.77 -51.28
C ASP A 444 -36.58 5.84 -50.49
N GLY A 445 -37.13 4.83 -49.80
CA GLY A 445 -36.36 3.84 -49.02
C GLY A 445 -35.58 4.45 -47.85
N LYS A 446 -36.14 5.49 -47.21
CA LYS A 446 -35.53 6.26 -46.12
C LYS A 446 -36.52 6.60 -45.01
N TYR A 447 -36.05 6.60 -43.76
CA TYR A 447 -36.79 7.07 -42.59
C TYR A 447 -36.93 8.60 -42.59
N THR A 448 -38.09 9.08 -42.14
CA THR A 448 -38.35 10.47 -41.76
C THR A 448 -38.54 10.56 -40.24
N TYR A 449 -38.48 11.76 -39.67
CA TYR A 449 -38.46 11.97 -38.22
C TYR A 449 -39.54 12.97 -37.79
N THR A 450 -40.28 12.64 -36.74
CA THR A 450 -41.11 13.60 -36.01
C THR A 450 -40.40 14.02 -34.72
N ASN A 451 -40.27 15.32 -34.49
CA ASN A 451 -39.60 15.84 -33.29
C ASN A 451 -40.42 15.51 -32.03
N SER A 452 -39.83 14.75 -31.11
CA SER A 452 -40.14 14.91 -29.69
C SER A 452 -39.64 16.29 -29.26
N GLU A 453 -40.45 17.03 -28.48
CA GLU A 453 -40.18 18.43 -28.09
C GLU A 453 -38.71 18.69 -27.69
N SER A 454 -38.01 19.45 -28.53
CA SER A 454 -36.66 19.92 -28.22
C SER A 454 -36.74 21.01 -27.16
N THR A 455 -36.38 20.68 -25.91
CA THR A 455 -36.18 21.70 -24.87
C THR A 455 -35.05 22.63 -25.30
N ASP A 456 -35.39 23.90 -25.47
CA ASP A 456 -34.60 24.91 -26.16
C ASP A 456 -33.31 25.32 -25.42
N GLU A 457 -32.21 25.43 -26.17
CA GLU A 457 -31.02 26.26 -25.91
C GLU A 457 -30.04 26.05 -27.08
N ASN A 458 -29.67 27.11 -27.81
CA ASN A 458 -28.56 27.09 -28.78
C ASN A 458 -27.22 26.93 -28.02
N TYR A 459 -26.84 25.68 -27.73
CA TYR A 459 -25.57 25.37 -27.08
C TYR A 459 -24.41 25.38 -28.08
N GLU A 460 -23.73 26.52 -28.19
CA GLU A 460 -22.40 26.58 -28.81
C GLU A 460 -21.34 25.96 -27.87
N SER A 461 -20.48 25.12 -28.43
CA SER A 461 -19.39 24.49 -27.69
C SER A 461 -18.26 25.49 -27.43
N GLU A 462 -17.82 25.59 -26.16
CA GLU A 462 -16.60 26.34 -25.78
C GLU A 462 -15.31 25.68 -26.31
N TRP A 463 -15.40 24.45 -26.82
CA TRP A 463 -14.32 23.75 -27.52
C TRP A 463 -14.49 23.86 -29.03
N LYS A 464 -13.42 24.28 -29.72
CA LYS A 464 -13.31 24.22 -31.17
C LYS A 464 -12.61 22.92 -31.58
N ILE A 465 -13.18 22.16 -32.53
CA ILE A 465 -12.51 21.05 -33.21
C ILE A 465 -12.04 21.50 -34.60
N GLU A 466 -10.85 21.07 -35.02
CA GLU A 466 -10.37 21.21 -36.39
C GLU A 466 -9.30 20.18 -36.76
N THR A 467 -9.10 19.96 -38.06
CA THR A 467 -8.07 19.07 -38.60
C THR A 467 -6.83 19.87 -39.02
N ILE A 468 -5.63 19.31 -38.80
CA ILE A 468 -4.34 19.86 -39.23
C ILE A 468 -3.55 18.77 -39.97
N VAL A 469 -3.18 19.03 -41.23
CA VAL A 469 -2.31 18.13 -42.01
C VAL A 469 -0.86 18.30 -41.54
N LEU A 470 -0.21 17.19 -41.22
CA LEU A 470 1.19 17.11 -40.75
C LEU A 470 2.16 17.01 -41.94
N ASN A 471 3.46 17.26 -41.73
CA ASN A 471 4.45 17.16 -42.81
C ASN A 471 4.62 15.73 -43.35
N ASN A 472 4.17 14.71 -42.61
CA ASN A 472 4.15 13.31 -43.06
C ASN A 472 2.91 12.94 -43.91
N GLY A 473 2.00 13.89 -44.17
CA GLY A 473 0.81 13.70 -45.00
C GLY A 473 -0.41 13.10 -44.28
N TYR A 474 -0.26 12.64 -43.03
CA TYR A 474 -1.40 12.29 -42.18
C TYR A 474 -1.98 13.57 -41.56
N GLU A 475 -3.24 13.50 -41.12
CA GLU A 475 -3.88 14.63 -40.44
C GLU A 475 -4.04 14.34 -38.94
N ALA A 476 -3.70 15.30 -38.08
CA ALA A 476 -4.08 15.30 -36.68
C ALA A 476 -5.44 15.98 -36.51
N ILE A 477 -6.31 15.39 -35.68
CA ILE A 477 -7.57 16.00 -35.24
C ILE A 477 -7.28 16.69 -33.91
N VAL A 478 -7.61 17.98 -33.80
CA VAL A 478 -7.28 18.82 -32.64
C VAL A 478 -8.56 19.40 -32.05
N GLN A 479 -8.73 19.29 -30.73
CA GLN A 479 -9.80 19.93 -29.97
C GLN A 479 -9.20 20.94 -28.98
N ILE A 480 -9.55 22.22 -29.14
CA ILE A 480 -8.96 23.35 -28.42
C ILE A 480 -10.04 24.04 -27.57
N PHE A 481 -9.79 24.15 -26.27
CA PHE A 481 -10.45 25.12 -25.39
C PHE A 481 -9.54 26.35 -25.30
N HIS A 482 -10.01 27.51 -25.76
CA HIS A 482 -9.16 28.70 -25.88
C HIS A 482 -8.81 29.37 -24.54
N GLY A 483 -9.52 29.04 -23.45
CA GLY A 483 -9.29 29.66 -22.15
C GLY A 483 -9.80 31.09 -22.07
N ASP A 484 -9.20 31.87 -21.18
CA ASP A 484 -9.55 33.26 -20.88
C ASP A 484 -9.32 34.19 -22.09
N LEU A 485 -10.42 34.57 -22.74
CA LEU A 485 -10.42 35.39 -23.95
C LEU A 485 -10.04 36.87 -23.71
N ASP A 486 -9.88 37.32 -22.46
CA ASP A 486 -9.32 38.64 -22.14
C ASP A 486 -7.78 38.63 -22.09
N LEU A 487 -7.13 37.45 -22.06
CA LEU A 487 -5.67 37.34 -21.97
C LEU A 487 -4.98 37.27 -23.34
N ASN A 488 -4.12 38.25 -23.63
CA ASN A 488 -3.31 38.28 -24.86
C ASN A 488 -2.23 37.18 -24.94
N SER A 489 -1.92 36.49 -23.85
CA SER A 489 -0.91 35.42 -23.80
C SER A 489 -1.31 34.36 -22.77
N ILE A 490 -1.78 33.22 -23.27
CA ILE A 490 -2.49 32.18 -22.53
C ILE A 490 -1.60 30.94 -22.39
N PRO A 491 -1.28 30.43 -21.19
CA PRO A 491 -0.61 29.15 -21.02
C PRO A 491 -1.40 28.01 -21.67
N VAL A 492 -0.75 26.92 -22.04
CA VAL A 492 -1.40 25.79 -22.69
C VAL A 492 -1.12 24.49 -21.95
N THR A 493 -2.18 23.71 -21.68
CA THR A 493 -2.05 22.34 -21.19
C THR A 493 -2.51 21.37 -22.27
N LEU A 494 -1.58 20.58 -22.80
CA LEU A 494 -1.86 19.45 -23.68
C LEU A 494 -2.25 18.24 -22.81
N PHE A 495 -3.46 17.69 -23.01
CA PHE A 495 -3.90 16.47 -22.32
C PHE A 495 -3.89 15.30 -23.31
N VAL A 496 -3.16 14.23 -23.00
CA VAL A 496 -2.92 13.11 -23.91
C VAL A 496 -3.43 11.77 -23.36
N TYR A 497 -3.75 10.86 -24.27
CA TYR A 497 -3.89 9.44 -23.98
C TYR A 497 -3.17 8.59 -25.03
N GLY A 498 -3.61 8.61 -26.29
CA GLY A 498 -2.86 8.09 -27.45
C GLY A 498 -2.70 6.57 -27.55
N ALA A 499 -3.40 5.79 -26.72
CA ALA A 499 -3.40 4.33 -26.84
C ALA A 499 -3.97 3.86 -28.19
N PRO A 500 -3.49 2.73 -28.75
CA PRO A 500 -4.05 2.12 -29.95
C PRO A 500 -5.58 1.98 -29.90
N GLY A 501 -6.26 2.57 -30.88
CA GLY A 501 -7.73 2.54 -31.02
C GLY A 501 -8.51 3.53 -30.16
N PHE A 502 -7.85 4.39 -29.38
CA PHE A 502 -8.51 5.39 -28.53
C PHE A 502 -8.60 6.79 -29.19
N ASN A 503 -9.69 7.53 -28.93
CA ASN A 503 -9.87 8.93 -29.35
C ASN A 503 -10.12 9.83 -28.12
N LYS A 504 -9.28 10.86 -27.90
CA LYS A 504 -9.48 11.90 -26.87
C LYS A 504 -10.33 13.07 -27.41
N VAL A 505 -10.36 13.27 -28.72
CA VAL A 505 -11.23 14.22 -29.41
C VAL A 505 -12.59 13.59 -29.68
N SER A 506 -13.63 14.23 -29.17
CA SER A 506 -15.03 13.82 -29.32
C SER A 506 -15.95 15.01 -29.09
N ASP A 507 -17.13 14.98 -29.71
CA ASP A 507 -18.25 15.88 -29.43
C ASP A 507 -18.99 15.53 -28.11
N GLU A 508 -18.39 14.74 -27.22
CA GLU A 508 -18.93 14.53 -25.87
C GLU A 508 -18.87 15.84 -25.06
N TYR A 509 -19.90 16.11 -24.24
CA TYR A 509 -19.98 17.35 -23.44
C TYR A 509 -18.86 17.40 -22.39
N LYS A 510 -17.79 18.10 -22.74
CA LYS A 510 -16.61 18.34 -21.89
C LYS A 510 -16.77 19.70 -21.21
N PRO A 511 -17.07 19.79 -19.90
CA PRO A 511 -17.04 21.07 -19.21
C PRO A 511 -15.60 21.63 -19.21
N PRO A 512 -15.41 22.97 -19.17
CA PRO A 512 -14.09 23.60 -19.15
C PRO A 512 -13.14 22.96 -18.12
N PRO A 513 -11.86 22.69 -18.47
CA PRO A 513 -10.94 21.95 -17.62
C PRO A 513 -10.76 22.62 -16.26
N ARG A 514 -11.34 22.01 -15.21
CA ARG A 514 -11.31 22.61 -13.88
C ARG A 514 -9.90 22.74 -13.32
N SER A 515 -8.99 21.86 -13.72
CA SER A 515 -7.59 21.75 -13.23
C SER A 515 -6.69 22.94 -13.60
N THR A 516 -7.10 23.79 -14.54
CA THR A 516 -6.36 24.97 -14.99
C THR A 516 -6.95 26.29 -14.48
N GLY A 517 -8.22 26.26 -14.04
CA GLY A 517 -9.12 27.41 -14.13
C GLY A 517 -9.33 27.85 -15.59
N ASN A 518 -10.18 28.84 -15.84
CA ASN A 518 -10.35 29.39 -17.19
C ASN A 518 -9.06 30.08 -17.70
N THR A 519 -8.11 30.37 -16.81
CA THR A 519 -6.84 31.08 -17.05
C THR A 519 -5.80 30.35 -17.92
N THR A 520 -6.06 29.14 -18.42
CA THR A 520 -5.21 28.51 -19.44
C THR A 520 -6.06 27.88 -20.54
N ALA A 521 -5.48 27.78 -21.74
CA ALA A 521 -6.01 26.97 -22.82
C ALA A 521 -5.76 25.48 -22.54
N ALA A 522 -6.54 24.62 -23.19
CA ALA A 522 -6.36 23.18 -23.19
C ALA A 522 -6.48 22.60 -24.59
N VAL A 523 -5.71 21.55 -24.88
CA VAL A 523 -5.65 20.90 -26.18
C VAL A 523 -5.74 19.39 -26.02
N HIS A 524 -6.60 18.75 -26.82
CA HIS A 524 -6.58 17.32 -27.12
C HIS A 524 -6.14 17.12 -28.59
N ILE A 525 -5.42 16.03 -28.86
CA ILE A 525 -4.95 15.70 -30.21
C ILE A 525 -5.12 14.18 -30.42
N ASP A 526 -5.74 13.79 -31.53
CA ASP A 526 -5.80 12.40 -32.02
C ASP A 526 -5.07 12.29 -33.36
N VAL A 527 -4.30 11.20 -33.54
CA VAL A 527 -3.24 11.06 -34.56
C VAL A 527 -3.20 9.62 -35.13
N ARG A 528 -2.11 9.22 -35.82
CA ARG A 528 -1.89 7.80 -36.18
C ARG A 528 -2.05 6.89 -34.96
N GLY A 529 -2.75 5.77 -35.14
CA GLY A 529 -3.15 4.85 -34.05
C GLY A 529 -4.58 5.05 -33.52
N SER A 530 -5.24 6.20 -33.74
CA SER A 530 -6.63 6.43 -33.29
C SER A 530 -7.68 5.65 -34.10
N SER A 531 -8.90 5.53 -33.57
CA SER A 531 -10.09 4.96 -34.24
C SER A 531 -10.92 6.02 -34.98
N GLY A 532 -12.00 5.58 -35.66
CA GLY A 532 -12.94 6.43 -36.37
C GLY A 532 -12.44 6.90 -37.74
N ARG A 533 -11.35 6.30 -38.23
CA ARG A 533 -10.60 6.69 -39.44
C ARG A 533 -10.12 5.47 -40.23
N GLY A 534 -10.59 4.28 -39.86
CA GLY A 534 -10.23 3.02 -40.47
C GLY A 534 -8.79 2.57 -40.21
N TRP A 535 -8.46 1.41 -40.75
CA TRP A 535 -7.20 0.73 -40.54
C TRP A 535 -5.99 1.46 -41.14
N ASN A 536 -6.16 2.33 -42.14
CA ASN A 536 -5.08 3.19 -42.64
C ASN A 536 -4.48 4.09 -41.53
N TYR A 537 -5.27 4.48 -40.53
CA TYR A 537 -4.81 5.20 -39.33
C TYR A 537 -4.46 4.24 -38.17
N ARG A 538 -5.34 3.28 -37.85
CA ARG A 538 -5.14 2.34 -36.72
C ARG A 538 -3.87 1.51 -36.87
N SER A 539 -3.63 0.92 -38.04
CA SER A 539 -2.52 -0.01 -38.28
C SER A 539 -1.13 0.63 -38.20
N GLN A 540 -1.02 1.96 -38.15
CA GLN A 540 0.28 2.64 -38.14
C GLN A 540 1.07 2.41 -36.85
N ILE A 541 0.39 2.20 -35.71
CA ILE A 541 1.02 1.96 -34.41
C ILE A 541 1.45 0.50 -34.20
N TYR A 542 1.03 -0.41 -35.09
CA TYR A 542 1.34 -1.84 -35.00
C TYR A 542 2.83 -2.09 -35.23
N GLY A 543 3.46 -2.82 -34.30
CA GLY A 543 4.91 -3.01 -34.22
C GLY A 543 5.71 -1.72 -33.92
N ARG A 544 5.02 -0.61 -33.59
CA ARG A 544 5.58 0.75 -33.48
C ARG A 544 4.90 1.58 -32.39
N MET A 545 4.58 0.97 -31.25
CA MET A 545 4.06 1.67 -30.09
C MET A 545 5.09 2.64 -29.51
N VAL A 546 4.64 3.78 -29.00
CA VAL A 546 5.47 4.84 -28.43
C VAL A 546 6.44 5.44 -29.46
N THR A 547 6.01 5.57 -30.72
CA THR A 547 6.78 6.27 -31.77
C THR A 547 5.87 7.17 -32.62
N VAL A 548 5.04 6.61 -33.50
CA VAL A 548 4.28 7.36 -34.52
C VAL A 548 3.28 8.35 -33.92
N GLU A 549 2.67 7.98 -32.79
CA GLU A 549 1.74 8.82 -32.05
C GLU A 549 2.45 9.92 -31.25
N VAL A 550 3.71 9.68 -30.85
CA VAL A 550 4.56 10.64 -30.13
C VAL A 550 5.05 11.73 -31.10
N GLU A 551 5.53 11.32 -32.28
CA GLU A 551 5.93 12.19 -33.38
C GLU A 551 4.78 13.12 -33.79
N ASP A 552 3.63 12.54 -34.16
CA ASP A 552 2.46 13.28 -34.65
C ASP A 552 1.91 14.23 -33.59
N THR A 553 1.83 13.80 -32.32
CA THR A 553 1.28 14.64 -31.23
C THR A 553 2.19 15.84 -30.95
N TYR A 554 3.51 15.64 -30.98
CA TYR A 554 4.46 16.76 -30.86
C TYR A 554 4.35 17.72 -32.06
N GLU A 555 4.30 17.19 -33.28
CA GLU A 555 4.21 18.01 -34.49
C GLU A 555 2.91 18.82 -34.53
N ALA A 556 1.77 18.17 -34.29
CA ALA A 556 0.46 18.81 -34.21
C ALA A 556 0.45 19.91 -33.15
N MET A 557 0.99 19.65 -31.95
CA MET A 557 1.07 20.65 -30.88
C MET A 557 1.93 21.87 -31.29
N ARG A 558 3.05 21.67 -32.00
CA ARG A 558 3.83 22.77 -32.55
C ARG A 558 3.01 23.59 -33.57
N MET A 559 2.33 22.91 -34.50
CA MET A 559 1.51 23.58 -35.52
C MET A 559 0.32 24.35 -34.92
N VAL A 560 -0.27 23.87 -33.82
CA VAL A 560 -1.28 24.60 -33.04
C VAL A 560 -0.70 25.89 -32.45
N LEU A 561 0.50 25.84 -31.85
CA LEU A 561 1.16 27.03 -31.28
C LEU A 561 1.52 28.05 -32.37
N ASP A 562 1.99 27.60 -33.52
CA ASP A 562 2.33 28.47 -34.66
C ASP A 562 1.07 29.10 -35.29
N LYS A 563 -0.06 28.37 -35.32
CA LYS A 563 -1.36 28.82 -35.88
C LYS A 563 -2.14 29.77 -34.95
N TYR A 564 -1.95 29.70 -33.64
CA TYR A 564 -2.67 30.50 -32.65
C TYR A 564 -1.73 31.34 -31.77
N PRO A 565 -1.27 32.53 -32.22
CA PRO A 565 -0.28 33.35 -31.51
C PRO A 565 -0.63 33.80 -30.07
N ARG A 566 -1.90 33.68 -29.66
CA ARG A 566 -2.34 33.91 -28.26
C ARG A 566 -1.96 32.77 -27.32
N LEU A 567 -1.72 31.57 -27.85
CA LEU A 567 -1.26 30.39 -27.10
C LEU A 567 0.24 30.52 -26.84
N ASP A 568 0.63 30.57 -25.57
CA ASP A 568 2.00 30.90 -25.19
C ASP A 568 2.93 29.69 -25.32
N LYS A 569 3.66 29.65 -26.44
CA LYS A 569 4.74 28.68 -26.71
C LYS A 569 5.87 28.63 -25.68
N HIS A 570 5.95 29.61 -24.76
CA HIS A 570 6.90 29.61 -23.65
C HIS A 570 6.29 29.11 -22.32
N ARG A 571 4.97 28.84 -22.26
CA ARG A 571 4.23 28.29 -21.11
C ARG A 571 3.35 27.10 -21.50
N VAL A 572 3.95 26.13 -22.19
CA VAL A 572 3.34 24.85 -22.57
C VAL A 572 3.60 23.80 -21.48
N GLY A 573 2.58 23.06 -21.08
CA GLY A 573 2.68 21.86 -20.26
C GLY A 573 1.92 20.68 -20.86
N VAL A 574 2.24 19.46 -20.43
CA VAL A 574 1.63 18.21 -20.91
C VAL A 574 1.25 17.28 -19.76
N GLN A 575 0.15 16.54 -19.86
CA GLN A 575 -0.21 15.51 -18.89
C GLN A 575 -1.09 14.39 -19.46
N GLY A 576 -1.00 13.22 -18.82
CA GLY A 576 -1.84 12.05 -19.10
C GLY A 576 -1.62 10.96 -18.05
N SER A 577 -2.46 9.92 -18.08
CA SER A 577 -2.37 8.76 -17.17
C SER A 577 -2.40 7.43 -17.94
N SER A 578 -1.81 6.36 -17.39
CA SER A 578 -1.61 5.07 -18.09
C SER A 578 -0.81 5.30 -19.39
N TYR A 579 -1.35 4.90 -20.55
CA TYR A 579 -0.75 5.23 -21.86
C TYR A 579 -0.55 6.74 -22.05
N GLY A 580 -1.45 7.57 -21.52
CA GLY A 580 -1.26 9.03 -21.50
C GLY A 580 -0.06 9.47 -20.65
N GLY A 581 0.32 8.70 -19.63
CA GLY A 581 1.55 8.88 -18.87
C GLY A 581 2.78 8.48 -19.68
N THR A 582 2.70 7.37 -20.41
CA THR A 582 3.72 6.92 -21.38
C THR A 582 3.96 7.97 -22.45
N LEU A 583 2.89 8.41 -23.14
CA LEU A 583 2.94 9.44 -24.16
C LEU A 583 3.42 10.79 -23.59
N THR A 584 3.02 11.17 -22.37
CA THR A 584 3.58 12.35 -21.68
C THR A 584 5.10 12.24 -21.46
N THR A 585 5.58 11.05 -21.10
CA THR A 585 7.00 10.78 -20.85
C THR A 585 7.78 10.81 -22.17
N ALA A 586 7.31 10.10 -23.19
CA ALA A 586 7.89 10.06 -24.53
C ALA A 586 7.88 11.43 -25.23
N LEU A 587 6.85 12.26 -25.03
CA LEU A 587 6.80 13.63 -25.56
C LEU A 587 7.92 14.52 -24.99
N VAL A 588 8.33 14.31 -23.73
CA VAL A 588 9.48 15.02 -23.14
C VAL A 588 10.81 14.48 -23.68
N GLU A 589 10.90 13.19 -23.99
CA GLU A 589 12.08 12.59 -24.63
C GLU A 589 12.22 12.99 -26.11
N VAL A 590 11.12 13.11 -26.86
CA VAL A 590 11.13 13.41 -28.30
C VAL A 590 11.26 14.90 -28.60
N ALA A 591 10.54 15.77 -27.86
CA ALA A 591 10.55 17.21 -28.12
C ALA A 591 11.95 17.86 -27.93
N PRO A 592 12.18 19.09 -28.44
CA PRO A 592 13.34 19.89 -28.07
C PRO A 592 13.39 20.16 -26.57
N GLU A 593 14.58 20.21 -26.01
CA GLU A 593 14.77 20.38 -24.57
C GLU A 593 14.07 21.65 -24.04
N GLY A 594 13.25 21.46 -22.99
CA GLY A 594 12.47 22.54 -22.39
C GLY A 594 11.36 23.12 -23.27
N PHE A 595 10.93 22.44 -24.35
CA PHE A 595 9.68 22.78 -25.06
C PHE A 595 8.49 22.76 -24.10
N PHE A 596 8.29 21.62 -23.43
CA PHE A 596 7.39 21.49 -22.29
C PHE A 596 8.06 22.08 -21.04
N LYS A 597 7.42 23.05 -20.37
CA LYS A 597 7.93 23.64 -19.12
C LYS A 597 7.59 22.82 -17.89
N CYS A 598 6.53 22.03 -17.97
CA CYS A 598 6.16 21.02 -17.00
C CYS A 598 5.47 19.84 -17.70
N ALA A 599 5.60 18.65 -17.10
CA ALA A 599 4.98 17.43 -17.59
C ALA A 599 4.50 16.60 -16.38
N MET A 600 3.28 16.06 -16.43
CA MET A 600 2.78 15.15 -15.40
C MET A 600 2.40 13.79 -15.97
N ALA A 601 3.19 12.77 -15.66
CA ALA A 601 2.91 11.38 -16.01
C ALA A 601 2.25 10.67 -14.82
N GLY A 602 0.97 10.30 -14.98
CA GLY A 602 0.27 9.38 -14.08
C GLY A 602 0.47 7.94 -14.53
N ALA A 603 0.92 7.06 -13.63
CA ALA A 603 1.12 5.62 -13.86
C ALA A 603 1.64 5.27 -15.28
N PRO A 604 2.81 5.78 -15.72
CA PRO A 604 3.31 5.55 -17.07
C PRO A 604 3.82 4.11 -17.23
N VAL A 605 3.42 3.44 -18.32
CA VAL A 605 4.10 2.24 -18.80
C VAL A 605 5.41 2.70 -19.44
N THR A 606 6.56 2.36 -18.86
CA THR A 606 7.87 2.85 -19.33
C THR A 606 8.55 1.93 -20.34
N ASN A 607 8.15 0.66 -20.37
CA ASN A 607 8.55 -0.34 -21.35
C ASN A 607 7.47 -1.44 -21.39
N PHE A 608 6.81 -1.63 -22.54
CA PHE A 608 5.74 -2.63 -22.69
C PHE A 608 6.22 -4.09 -22.59
N ALA A 609 7.52 -4.36 -22.64
CA ALA A 609 8.06 -5.68 -22.29
C ALA A 609 7.87 -6.06 -20.80
N LEU A 610 7.54 -5.10 -19.93
CA LEU A 610 7.24 -5.31 -18.50
C LEU A 610 5.74 -5.33 -18.18
N TYR A 611 4.91 -4.99 -19.15
CA TYR A 611 3.43 -4.99 -19.09
C TYR A 611 2.89 -6.39 -19.43
N ASP A 612 1.58 -6.58 -19.49
CA ASP A 612 0.98 -7.89 -19.76
C ASP A 612 1.11 -8.31 -21.25
N ALA A 613 1.12 -9.61 -21.48
CA ALA A 613 1.21 -10.19 -22.82
C ALA A 613 -0.03 -9.94 -23.69
N THR A 614 -1.23 -9.88 -23.13
CA THR A 614 -2.49 -9.78 -23.89
C THR A 614 -2.65 -8.41 -24.53
N TYR A 615 -2.37 -7.33 -23.80
CA TYR A 615 -2.32 -6.00 -24.37
C TYR A 615 -1.13 -5.85 -25.32
N SER A 616 0.09 -6.10 -24.84
CA SER A 616 1.31 -5.73 -25.57
C SER A 616 1.47 -6.49 -26.88
N GLU A 617 1.18 -7.81 -26.88
CA GLU A 617 1.38 -8.66 -28.06
C GLU A 617 0.27 -8.49 -29.11
N ARG A 618 -0.89 -7.92 -28.75
CA ARG A 618 -1.96 -7.53 -29.70
C ARG A 618 -1.49 -6.47 -30.69
N TYR A 619 -0.65 -5.54 -30.23
CA TYR A 619 -0.19 -4.40 -31.01
C TYR A 619 1.27 -4.53 -31.48
N MET A 620 2.10 -5.32 -30.78
CA MET A 620 3.51 -5.54 -31.16
C MET A 620 3.78 -6.91 -31.80
N ALA A 621 2.82 -7.85 -31.76
CA ALA A 621 2.97 -9.22 -32.26
C ALA A 621 4.22 -9.95 -31.70
N ASP A 622 4.77 -10.92 -32.44
CA ASP A 622 5.99 -11.68 -32.11
C ASP A 622 7.27 -10.84 -32.28
N THR A 623 7.22 -9.56 -31.91
CA THR A 623 8.38 -8.66 -31.89
C THR A 623 9.29 -9.04 -30.72
N ALA A 624 10.59 -9.11 -30.97
CA ALA A 624 11.58 -9.41 -29.94
C ALA A 624 11.58 -8.33 -28.82
N LEU A 625 11.71 -8.75 -27.56
CA LEU A 625 11.66 -7.86 -26.39
C LEU A 625 12.61 -6.65 -26.45
N SER A 626 13.72 -6.75 -27.19
CA SER A 626 14.69 -5.67 -27.41
C SER A 626 14.25 -4.57 -28.38
N ALA A 627 13.10 -4.72 -29.05
CA ALA A 627 12.53 -3.74 -29.97
C ALA A 627 11.27 -3.05 -29.39
N TYR A 628 10.93 -3.31 -28.13
CA TYR A 628 9.97 -2.51 -27.38
C TYR A 628 10.65 -1.23 -26.88
N THR A 629 9.99 -0.08 -27.07
CA THR A 629 10.48 1.22 -26.61
C THR A 629 10.64 1.25 -25.09
N ASP A 630 11.84 1.63 -24.61
CA ASP A 630 12.14 1.77 -23.18
C ASP A 630 12.53 3.21 -22.85
N LEU A 631 11.59 3.93 -22.23
CA LEU A 631 11.69 5.35 -21.87
C LEU A 631 12.62 5.61 -20.67
N THR A 632 13.33 4.59 -20.16
CA THR A 632 14.31 4.73 -19.08
C THR A 632 15.75 4.79 -19.62
N LEU A 633 15.98 4.48 -20.90
CA LEU A 633 17.31 4.47 -21.51
C LEU A 633 17.90 5.87 -21.76
N ASN A 634 17.08 6.89 -22.05
CA ASN A 634 17.55 8.24 -22.36
C ASN A 634 16.65 9.36 -21.79
N VAL A 635 16.81 9.63 -20.50
CA VAL A 635 16.08 10.71 -19.81
C VAL A 635 16.70 12.11 -19.98
N THR A 636 17.74 12.31 -20.81
CA THR A 636 18.55 13.54 -20.80
C THR A 636 17.76 14.84 -20.99
N LYS A 637 16.79 14.88 -21.91
CA LYS A 637 15.98 16.08 -22.20
C LYS A 637 15.02 16.50 -21.08
N PHE A 638 14.88 15.69 -20.03
CA PHE A 638 14.07 16.04 -18.86
C PHE A 638 14.76 17.12 -18.00
N ALA A 639 16.06 17.38 -18.18
CA ALA A 639 16.86 18.31 -17.37
C ALA A 639 16.34 19.77 -17.35
N HIS A 640 15.55 20.20 -18.35
CA HIS A 640 14.91 21.53 -18.38
C HIS A 640 13.37 21.48 -18.32
N THR A 641 12.78 20.32 -18.04
CA THR A 641 11.34 20.10 -17.92
C THR A 641 10.96 19.84 -16.46
N LYS A 642 9.99 20.56 -15.89
CA LYS A 642 9.49 20.26 -14.53
C LYS A 642 8.61 19.01 -14.54
N PHE A 643 9.24 17.85 -14.46
CA PHE A 643 8.56 16.55 -14.45
C PHE A 643 7.93 16.26 -13.09
N LEU A 644 6.69 15.77 -13.09
CA LEU A 644 5.96 15.26 -11.93
C LEU A 644 5.47 13.85 -12.23
N LEU A 645 6.01 12.88 -11.52
CA LEU A 645 5.62 11.47 -11.61
C LEU A 645 4.57 11.18 -10.54
N VAL A 646 3.44 10.56 -10.91
CA VAL A 646 2.34 10.21 -10.00
C VAL A 646 2.02 8.73 -10.15
N HIS A 647 1.94 7.97 -9.06
CA HIS A 647 1.69 6.53 -9.13
C HIS A 647 1.07 5.96 -7.83
N GLY A 648 0.27 4.89 -7.96
CA GLY A 648 0.03 3.96 -6.86
C GLY A 648 1.26 3.11 -6.54
N MET A 649 1.37 2.57 -5.33
CA MET A 649 2.41 1.58 -5.01
C MET A 649 1.95 0.15 -5.33
N ARG A 650 0.70 -0.18 -4.97
CA ARG A 650 0.02 -1.40 -5.39
C ARG A 650 -0.82 -1.15 -6.65
N ASP A 651 -0.13 -0.73 -7.70
CA ASP A 651 -0.70 -0.63 -9.05
C ASP A 651 -0.81 -2.05 -9.62
N ASP A 652 -2.03 -2.59 -9.73
CA ASP A 652 -2.31 -3.94 -10.23
C ASP A 652 -2.40 -4.04 -11.76
N ASN A 653 -2.35 -2.91 -12.47
CA ASN A 653 -2.28 -2.87 -13.92
C ASN A 653 -0.90 -2.38 -14.40
N VAL A 654 -0.61 -1.08 -14.28
CA VAL A 654 0.69 -0.50 -14.66
C VAL A 654 1.64 -0.63 -13.48
N HIS A 655 2.16 -1.82 -13.21
CA HIS A 655 2.98 -2.08 -12.02
C HIS A 655 4.03 -1.00 -11.70
N PHE A 656 4.10 -0.57 -10.43
CA PHE A 656 5.00 0.50 -9.97
C PHE A 656 6.49 0.32 -10.37
N GLN A 657 6.91 -0.91 -10.69
CA GLN A 657 8.17 -1.23 -11.35
C GLN A 657 8.52 -0.25 -12.49
N HIS A 658 7.55 0.12 -13.34
CA HIS A 658 7.78 1.06 -14.44
C HIS A 658 8.33 2.40 -13.96
N SER A 659 7.70 2.97 -12.94
CA SER A 659 8.13 4.23 -12.34
C SER A 659 9.37 4.07 -11.45
N ALA A 660 9.60 2.91 -10.83
CA ALA A 660 10.86 2.66 -10.12
C ALA A 660 12.06 2.73 -11.06
N LEU A 661 11.97 2.15 -12.27
CA LEU A 661 13.03 2.21 -13.28
C LEU A 661 13.22 3.63 -13.84
N LEU A 662 12.14 4.38 -14.09
CA LEU A 662 12.24 5.79 -14.50
C LEU A 662 12.82 6.70 -13.40
N ILE A 663 12.50 6.41 -12.13
CA ILE A 663 13.12 7.07 -10.97
C ILE A 663 14.62 6.81 -10.93
N GLU A 664 15.05 5.55 -11.14
CA GLU A 664 16.46 5.18 -11.19
C GLU A 664 17.19 5.86 -12.35
N ALA A 665 16.62 5.87 -13.55
CA ALA A 665 17.17 6.57 -14.72
C ALA A 665 17.34 8.08 -14.47
N LEU A 666 16.30 8.76 -13.97
CA LEU A 666 16.33 10.18 -13.63
C LEU A 666 17.37 10.50 -12.54
N GLN A 667 17.53 9.63 -11.53
CA GLN A 667 18.54 9.78 -10.49
C GLN A 667 19.97 9.57 -11.00
N ASN A 668 20.19 8.56 -11.84
CA ASN A 668 21.49 8.28 -12.45
C ASN A 668 21.94 9.39 -13.43
N ALA A 669 20.99 10.18 -13.96
CA ALA A 669 21.24 11.35 -14.80
C ALA A 669 21.32 12.69 -14.01
N ASP A 670 21.20 12.69 -12.68
CA ASP A 670 21.10 13.88 -11.80
C ASP A 670 19.95 14.84 -12.16
N ILE A 671 18.82 14.29 -12.65
CA ILE A 671 17.65 15.08 -13.08
C ILE A 671 16.64 15.22 -11.95
N GLN A 672 16.28 16.46 -11.62
CA GLN A 672 15.28 16.76 -10.59
C GLN A 672 13.85 16.60 -11.10
N PHE A 673 13.11 15.67 -10.50
CA PHE A 673 11.66 15.48 -10.69
C PHE A 673 10.88 15.62 -9.36
N GLY A 674 9.59 15.87 -9.46
CA GLY A 674 8.64 15.71 -8.36
C GLY A 674 8.04 14.30 -8.34
N LEU A 675 7.81 13.74 -7.15
CA LEU A 675 7.15 12.44 -6.98
C LEU A 675 5.91 12.59 -6.09
N MET A 676 4.77 12.12 -6.60
CA MET A 676 3.50 12.01 -5.90
C MET A 676 3.10 10.54 -5.77
N MET A 677 3.42 9.96 -4.62
CA MET A 677 2.69 8.78 -4.15
C MET A 677 1.38 9.26 -3.51
N ASN A 678 0.26 8.62 -3.82
CA ASN A 678 -1.09 9.09 -3.45
C ASN A 678 -1.30 9.38 -1.95
N GLU A 679 -0.46 8.79 -1.09
CA GLU A 679 -0.34 9.06 0.34
C GLU A 679 -0.27 10.56 0.72
N ALA A 680 0.37 11.39 -0.10
CA ALA A 680 0.62 12.80 0.23
C ALA A 680 -0.63 13.67 0.05
N TYR A 681 -1.42 13.41 -0.99
CA TYR A 681 -2.75 13.99 -1.17
C TYR A 681 -3.71 13.55 -0.04
N ALA A 682 -3.69 12.26 0.31
CA ALA A 682 -4.45 11.76 1.47
C ALA A 682 -4.02 12.45 2.78
N PHE A 683 -2.71 12.69 2.99
CA PHE A 683 -2.21 13.41 4.16
C PHE A 683 -2.67 14.87 4.22
N TYR A 684 -2.71 15.59 3.07
CA TYR A 684 -3.14 16.99 3.00
C TYR A 684 -4.54 17.23 3.58
N ARG A 685 -5.49 16.31 3.28
CA ARG A 685 -6.89 16.37 3.76
C ARG A 685 -7.08 16.01 5.24
N THR A 686 -6.07 15.48 5.93
CA THR A 686 -6.16 15.12 7.37
C THR A 686 -5.88 16.30 8.32
N GLY A 687 -6.10 17.54 7.87
CA GLY A 687 -5.83 18.74 8.68
C GLY A 687 -6.83 18.89 9.84
N GLN A 688 -6.35 18.69 11.08
CA GLN A 688 -7.11 19.14 12.26
C GLN A 688 -7.42 20.64 12.15
N LYS A 689 -8.62 21.04 12.60
CA LYS A 689 -9.06 22.44 12.64
C LYS A 689 -8.14 23.28 13.53
N LEU A 690 -7.16 23.97 12.93
CA LEU A 690 -6.44 25.04 13.60
C LEU A 690 -7.42 26.18 13.95
N ARG A 691 -7.22 26.79 15.12
CA ARG A 691 -8.11 27.82 15.68
C ARG A 691 -8.00 29.13 14.89
N ASN A 692 -8.81 29.30 13.84
CA ASN A 692 -9.45 30.56 13.46
C ASN A 692 -10.49 30.34 12.32
N PRO A 693 -11.57 31.15 12.25
CA PRO A 693 -12.63 30.95 11.26
C PRO A 693 -12.21 31.48 9.88
N GLY A 694 -12.28 30.64 8.85
CA GLY A 694 -12.12 31.10 7.46
C GLY A 694 -11.94 30.05 6.38
N LYS A 695 -11.25 28.92 6.65
CA LYS A 695 -11.01 27.84 5.67
C LYS A 695 -11.10 26.46 6.34
N GLU A 696 -11.61 25.46 5.61
CA GLU A 696 -11.86 24.11 6.14
C GLU A 696 -10.74 23.10 5.83
N GLY A 697 -10.51 22.16 6.76
CA GLY A 697 -9.91 20.83 6.53
C GLY A 697 -8.44 20.71 6.08
N CYS A 698 -7.82 21.78 5.61
CA CYS A 698 -6.53 21.72 4.92
C CYS A 698 -5.34 21.97 5.85
N ARG A 699 -4.24 21.22 5.68
CA ARG A 699 -2.95 21.50 6.34
C ARG A 699 -2.27 22.72 5.71
N SER A 700 -1.57 23.52 6.53
CA SER A 700 -0.82 24.69 6.04
C SER A 700 0.45 24.33 5.28
N LEU A 701 0.97 25.25 4.46
CA LEU A 701 2.21 25.04 3.69
C LEU A 701 3.38 24.62 4.58
N THR A 702 3.54 25.28 5.73
CA THR A 702 4.57 24.95 6.73
C THR A 702 4.41 23.52 7.29
N SER A 703 3.18 23.04 7.46
CA SER A 703 2.91 21.65 7.89
C SER A 703 3.11 20.63 6.76
N MET A 704 2.97 21.04 5.51
CA MET A 704 3.12 20.18 4.34
C MET A 704 4.59 20.06 3.92
N ASN A 705 5.29 21.19 3.75
CA ASN A 705 6.73 21.26 3.47
C ASN A 705 7.56 20.42 4.46
N LYS A 706 7.20 20.47 5.75
CA LYS A 706 7.90 19.74 6.83
C LYS A 706 7.88 18.21 6.67
N LYS A 707 6.92 17.65 5.93
CA LYS A 707 6.88 16.22 5.55
C LYS A 707 7.27 16.00 4.08
N PHE A 708 6.84 16.87 3.19
CA PHE A 708 7.03 16.79 1.73
C PHE A 708 7.80 18.03 1.27
N ARG A 709 9.14 17.99 1.38
CA ARG A 709 10.04 19.16 1.22
C ARG A 709 9.99 19.82 -0.17
N TRP A 710 9.40 19.16 -1.16
CA TRP A 710 9.19 19.68 -2.51
C TRP A 710 8.03 20.69 -2.61
N LEU A 711 7.06 20.66 -1.68
CA LEU A 711 6.00 21.67 -1.55
C LEU A 711 6.59 22.94 -0.94
N LYS A 712 6.92 23.94 -1.77
CA LYS A 712 7.65 25.16 -1.38
C LYS A 712 6.75 26.41 -1.39
N THR A 713 5.60 26.38 -2.05
CA THR A 713 4.74 27.55 -2.27
C THR A 713 3.26 27.27 -1.97
N ASP A 714 2.49 28.33 -1.70
CA ASP A 714 1.02 28.23 -1.59
C ASP A 714 0.34 27.94 -2.94
N GLN A 715 1.07 28.01 -4.07
CA GLN A 715 0.57 27.56 -5.37
C GLN A 715 0.57 26.02 -5.41
N ASP A 716 1.60 25.36 -4.91
CA ASP A 716 1.68 23.89 -4.86
C ASP A 716 0.55 23.30 -4.01
N LEU A 717 0.14 24.00 -2.93
CA LEU A 717 -1.07 23.64 -2.17
C LEU A 717 -2.37 23.87 -2.94
N ARG A 718 -2.48 24.92 -3.76
CA ARG A 718 -3.66 25.13 -4.61
C ARG A 718 -3.78 24.01 -5.65
N THR A 719 -2.67 23.59 -6.25
CA THR A 719 -2.60 22.41 -7.13
C THR A 719 -3.07 21.14 -6.41
N LEU A 720 -2.64 20.90 -5.17
CA LEU A 720 -3.16 19.80 -4.31
C LEU A 720 -4.67 19.89 -4.02
N VAL A 721 -5.22 21.09 -3.80
CA VAL A 721 -6.67 21.30 -3.71
C VAL A 721 -7.36 21.00 -5.03
N HIS A 722 -6.72 21.35 -6.16
CA HIS A 722 -7.28 21.23 -7.50
C HIS A 722 -7.47 19.78 -7.93
N TYR A 723 -6.42 18.96 -7.84
CA TYR A 723 -6.50 17.52 -8.07
C TYR A 723 -7.57 16.87 -7.17
N GLY A 724 -7.73 17.37 -5.94
CA GLY A 724 -8.80 16.92 -5.04
C GLY A 724 -10.20 17.44 -5.32
N LYS A 725 -10.40 18.36 -6.28
CA LYS A 725 -11.71 18.93 -6.64
C LYS A 725 -12.19 18.54 -8.03
N SER A 726 -11.33 18.04 -8.91
CA SER A 726 -11.73 17.55 -10.24
C SER A 726 -12.78 16.42 -10.17
N GLY A 727 -12.70 15.56 -9.15
CA GLY A 727 -13.60 14.41 -8.95
C GLY A 727 -14.84 14.64 -8.06
N CYS A 728 -15.46 15.83 -7.99
CA CYS A 728 -16.74 15.96 -7.28
C CYS A 728 -17.61 17.20 -7.62
N ILE A 729 -18.64 17.03 -8.47
CA ILE A 729 -19.86 17.87 -8.47
C ILE A 729 -21.10 16.99 -8.73
N ILE A 730 -21.70 16.40 -7.68
CA ILE A 730 -23.11 15.96 -7.68
C ILE A 730 -23.70 16.21 -6.28
N ALA A 731 -24.31 17.39 -6.05
CA ALA A 731 -24.98 17.71 -4.77
C ALA A 731 -26.07 18.81 -4.85
N ILE A 732 -26.51 19.25 -6.05
CA ILE A 732 -27.47 20.36 -6.21
C ILE A 732 -28.73 19.91 -7.01
N ILE A 733 -29.09 18.62 -6.95
CA ILE A 733 -30.36 18.10 -7.50
C ILE A 733 -30.97 17.08 -6.53
N ALA A 734 -31.73 17.57 -5.54
CA ALA A 734 -32.69 16.79 -4.73
C ALA A 734 -33.43 17.74 -3.75
N GLY A 735 -34.48 18.42 -4.21
CA GLY A 735 -35.24 19.34 -3.36
C GLY A 735 -36.22 18.62 -2.44
N ASN A 736 -36.09 18.80 -1.12
CA ASN A 736 -37.21 19.06 -0.20
C ASN A 736 -36.71 19.40 1.22
N LYS A 737 -37.31 20.40 1.87
CA LYS A 737 -36.98 20.83 3.24
C LYS A 737 -38.17 20.63 4.17
N PRO A 738 -38.00 20.02 5.36
CA PRO A 738 -38.85 20.33 6.51
C PRO A 738 -38.54 21.76 6.95
N THR A 739 -39.58 22.59 7.12
CA THR A 739 -39.45 23.99 7.54
C THR A 739 -39.33 24.11 9.07
N ASN A 740 -38.54 25.09 9.50
CA ASN A 740 -38.21 25.44 10.91
C ASN A 740 -37.35 24.42 11.70
N ARG A 741 -36.23 24.94 12.23
CA ARG A 741 -35.24 24.23 13.08
C ARG A 741 -35.80 23.77 14.43
N ASN A 742 -36.79 24.48 14.97
CA ASN A 742 -37.34 24.18 16.30
C ASN A 742 -38.17 22.89 16.28
N GLU A 743 -38.91 22.64 15.19
CA GLU A 743 -39.67 21.41 14.97
C GLU A 743 -38.74 20.18 14.90
N GLN A 744 -37.65 20.32 14.13
CA GLN A 744 -36.62 19.30 13.98
C GLN A 744 -35.94 18.95 15.31
N LEU A 745 -35.72 19.94 16.18
CA LEU A 745 -35.15 19.75 17.51
C LEU A 745 -36.15 19.15 18.51
N ARG A 746 -37.45 19.43 18.37
CA ARG A 746 -38.52 18.84 19.18
C ARG A 746 -38.65 17.33 18.90
N LEU A 747 -38.81 16.96 17.63
CA LEU A 747 -38.96 15.56 17.21
C LEU A 747 -37.73 14.69 17.57
N LEU A 748 -36.53 15.27 17.54
CA LEU A 748 -35.31 14.60 18.01
C LEU A 748 -35.25 14.47 19.54
N ALA A 749 -35.73 15.46 20.27
CA ALA A 749 -35.81 15.42 21.73
C ALA A 749 -36.82 14.38 22.23
N GLU A 750 -37.96 14.24 21.55
CA GLU A 750 -38.99 13.23 21.82
C GLU A 750 -38.46 11.82 21.51
N ALA A 751 -37.84 11.64 20.34
CA ALA A 751 -37.22 10.37 19.92
C ALA A 751 -36.15 9.85 20.89
N LEU A 752 -35.41 10.75 21.56
CA LEU A 752 -34.42 10.39 22.57
C LEU A 752 -35.10 9.93 23.88
N ASP A 753 -36.27 10.45 24.22
CA ASP A 753 -36.97 10.09 25.46
C ASP A 753 -37.64 8.72 25.38
N GLU A 754 -38.12 8.33 24.19
CA GLU A 754 -38.59 6.96 23.90
C GLU A 754 -37.49 5.92 24.20
N GLU A 755 -36.34 6.04 23.54
CA GLU A 755 -35.23 5.08 23.65
C GLU A 755 -34.59 5.12 25.07
N VAL A 756 -34.52 6.29 25.72
CA VAL A 756 -34.04 6.41 27.11
C VAL A 756 -35.01 5.84 28.13
N THR A 757 -36.33 5.91 27.90
CA THR A 757 -37.33 5.24 28.75
C THR A 757 -37.15 3.72 28.70
N ALA A 758 -37.03 3.15 27.50
CA ALA A 758 -36.80 1.72 27.32
C ALA A 758 -35.52 1.22 28.02
N LEU A 759 -34.45 2.02 28.06
CA LEU A 759 -33.22 1.69 28.81
C LEU A 759 -33.38 1.78 30.33
N ILE A 760 -34.18 2.73 30.85
CA ILE A 760 -34.49 2.82 32.28
C ILE A 760 -35.35 1.62 32.71
N ASP A 761 -36.40 1.31 31.94
CA ASP A 761 -37.38 0.28 32.28
C ASP A 761 -36.82 -1.14 32.13
N SER A 762 -35.81 -1.34 31.27
CA SER A 762 -35.04 -2.59 31.18
C SER A 762 -33.94 -2.73 32.24
N GLY A 763 -33.70 -1.71 33.07
CA GLY A 763 -32.69 -1.74 34.14
C GLY A 763 -31.24 -1.66 33.65
N ALA A 764 -30.98 -0.97 32.54
CA ALA A 764 -29.64 -0.80 31.99
C ALA A 764 -28.82 0.27 32.76
N GLU A 765 -27.51 0.06 32.91
CA GLU A 765 -26.58 1.10 33.38
C GLU A 765 -26.15 2.00 32.22
N PHE A 766 -26.41 3.31 32.31
CA PHE A 766 -25.89 4.27 31.33
C PHE A 766 -25.69 5.69 31.91
N HIS A 767 -24.91 6.50 31.19
CA HIS A 767 -24.42 7.80 31.64
C HIS A 767 -24.64 8.91 30.59
N ASP A 768 -24.39 10.17 30.97
CA ASP A 768 -24.56 11.36 30.13
C ASP A 768 -23.83 11.32 28.78
N TYR A 769 -22.71 10.60 28.65
CA TYR A 769 -22.04 10.46 27.35
C TYR A 769 -22.83 9.54 26.40
N ILE A 770 -23.47 8.49 26.91
CA ILE A 770 -24.33 7.61 26.12
C ILE A 770 -25.56 8.38 25.62
N LEU A 771 -26.11 9.32 26.42
CA LEU A 771 -27.15 10.23 25.93
C LEU A 771 -26.68 11.09 24.74
N LYS A 772 -25.41 11.51 24.70
CA LYS A 772 -24.85 12.27 23.57
C LYS A 772 -24.78 11.41 22.31
N GLU A 773 -24.20 10.22 22.43
CA GLU A 773 -24.06 9.28 21.32
C GLU A 773 -25.44 8.83 20.80
N MET A 774 -26.39 8.50 21.69
CA MET A 774 -27.77 8.19 21.30
C MET A 774 -28.44 9.35 20.57
N ALA A 775 -28.29 10.59 21.05
CA ALA A 775 -28.87 11.76 20.39
C ALA A 775 -28.26 12.03 19.00
N ILE A 776 -26.96 11.78 18.84
CA ILE A 776 -26.26 11.89 17.53
C ILE A 776 -26.73 10.76 16.60
N ALA A 777 -26.69 9.51 17.05
CA ALA A 777 -27.11 8.35 16.26
C ALA A 777 -28.60 8.41 15.87
N LEU A 778 -29.48 8.89 16.76
CA LEU A 778 -30.89 9.15 16.43
C LEU A 778 -31.05 10.28 15.40
N ASN A 779 -30.24 11.33 15.47
CA ASN A 779 -30.23 12.40 14.47
C ASN A 779 -29.71 11.92 13.11
N GLU A 780 -28.73 11.03 13.06
CA GLU A 780 -28.25 10.41 11.82
C GLU A 780 -29.28 9.43 11.23
N LYS A 781 -29.89 8.60 12.08
CA LYS A 781 -30.93 7.60 11.74
C LYS A 781 -32.24 8.25 11.26
N LYS A 782 -32.75 9.27 11.95
CA LYS A 782 -33.98 10.01 11.60
C LYS A 782 -33.73 11.26 10.72
N LYS A 783 -32.47 11.63 10.46
CA LYS A 783 -32.02 12.80 9.67
C LYS A 783 -32.62 14.16 10.09
N CYS A 784 -32.93 14.33 11.38
CA CYS A 784 -33.73 15.46 11.88
C CYS A 784 -33.11 16.84 11.60
N TRP A 785 -31.84 17.06 11.94
CA TRP A 785 -31.14 18.33 11.68
C TRP A 785 -29.65 18.09 11.31
N PRO A 786 -29.21 18.39 10.06
CA PRO A 786 -27.85 18.10 9.58
C PRO A 786 -26.69 18.84 10.27
N LYS A 787 -26.96 19.75 11.22
CA LYS A 787 -25.96 20.46 12.04
C LYS A 787 -26.21 20.30 13.54
N PHE A 788 -26.99 19.29 13.94
CA PHE A 788 -27.18 18.97 15.34
C PHE A 788 -25.88 18.52 15.99
N THR A 789 -25.65 19.00 17.21
CA THR A 789 -24.63 18.47 18.11
C THR A 789 -25.30 18.27 19.47
N ALA A 790 -25.07 17.11 20.08
CA ALA A 790 -25.58 16.79 21.41
C ALA A 790 -24.77 17.52 22.51
N SER A 791 -24.72 18.85 22.41
CA SER A 791 -23.98 19.71 23.33
C SER A 791 -24.47 19.54 24.77
N GLU A 792 -23.59 19.74 25.74
CA GLU A 792 -23.93 19.57 27.16
C GLU A 792 -25.04 20.54 27.61
N ARG A 793 -25.12 21.73 26.99
CA ARG A 793 -26.23 22.65 27.19
C ARG A 793 -27.56 22.05 26.73
N TRP A 794 -27.59 21.42 25.55
CA TRP A 794 -28.79 20.75 25.03
C TRP A 794 -29.15 19.53 25.87
N ILE A 795 -28.20 18.63 26.17
CA ILE A 795 -28.44 17.45 27.03
C ILE A 795 -28.91 17.88 28.44
N ARG A 796 -28.37 18.96 29.01
CA ARG A 796 -28.83 19.50 30.31
C ARG A 796 -30.24 20.08 30.23
N GLN A 797 -30.60 20.79 29.16
CA GLN A 797 -31.95 21.30 28.93
C GLN A 797 -32.94 20.13 28.71
N TRP A 798 -32.57 19.16 27.90
CA TRP A 798 -33.32 17.93 27.63
C TRP A 798 -33.60 17.15 28.92
N LYS A 799 -32.57 16.83 29.72
CA LYS A 799 -32.74 16.17 31.02
C LYS A 799 -33.59 16.98 32.00
N SER A 800 -33.53 18.31 31.96
CA SER A 800 -34.37 19.17 32.78
C SER A 800 -35.84 19.15 32.36
N HIS A 801 -36.11 19.09 31.05
CA HIS A 801 -37.46 19.02 30.48
C HIS A 801 -38.11 17.65 30.79
N TYR A 802 -37.41 16.56 30.44
CA TYR A 802 -37.84 15.18 30.65
C TYR A 802 -37.55 14.62 32.05
N ARG A 803 -37.16 15.49 32.99
CA ARG A 803 -36.97 15.19 34.43
C ARG A 803 -36.03 13.98 34.70
N VAL A 804 -34.93 13.85 33.96
CA VAL A 804 -33.93 12.77 34.12
C VAL A 804 -32.77 13.22 35.04
N THR A 805 -32.38 12.39 36.00
CA THR A 805 -31.34 12.68 37.01
C THR A 805 -30.46 11.47 37.31
N GLY A 806 -29.19 11.69 37.65
CA GLY A 806 -28.30 10.61 38.10
C GLY A 806 -28.66 10.14 39.52
N ARG A 807 -28.74 8.81 39.73
CA ARG A 807 -29.09 8.15 40.99
C ARG A 807 -28.22 6.91 41.21
N HIS A 808 -27.88 6.60 42.46
CA HIS A 808 -27.21 5.32 42.78
C HIS A 808 -28.17 4.15 42.56
N ILE A 809 -27.62 3.04 42.07
CA ILE A 809 -28.30 1.75 41.96
C ILE A 809 -28.46 1.16 43.36
N THR A 810 -29.65 0.63 43.65
CA THR A 810 -30.05 0.16 44.98
C THR A 810 -30.35 -1.34 45.06
N LYS A 811 -30.48 -2.02 43.91
CA LYS A 811 -30.80 -3.46 43.84
C LYS A 811 -30.28 -4.06 42.52
N ILE A 812 -29.84 -5.32 42.56
CA ILE A 812 -29.36 -6.09 41.39
C ILE A 812 -30.19 -7.38 41.29
N VAL A 813 -30.49 -7.83 40.06
CA VAL A 813 -31.32 -9.01 39.75
C VAL A 813 -30.66 -9.82 38.60
N SER A 814 -30.92 -11.13 38.49
CA SER A 814 -30.29 -11.99 37.47
C SER A 814 -31.26 -12.95 36.77
N VAL A 815 -30.93 -13.34 35.52
CA VAL A 815 -31.77 -14.15 34.62
C VAL A 815 -30.89 -15.16 33.86
N LYS A 816 -31.19 -16.47 33.95
CA LYS A 816 -30.24 -17.55 33.59
C LYS A 816 -30.78 -18.57 32.58
N LYS A 817 -29.94 -19.05 31.66
CA LYS A 817 -30.14 -20.26 30.85
C LYS A 817 -28.77 -20.88 30.53
N LYS A 818 -28.53 -22.16 30.84
CA LYS A 818 -27.25 -22.85 30.58
C LYS A 818 -27.10 -23.26 29.11
N LYS A 819 -25.85 -23.31 28.63
CA LYS A 819 -25.39 -24.19 27.55
C LYS A 819 -24.56 -25.32 28.16
N ASP A 820 -24.33 -26.37 27.37
CA ASP A 820 -23.61 -27.56 27.81
C ASP A 820 -22.12 -27.28 28.08
N GLU A 821 -21.59 -27.89 29.13
CA GLU A 821 -20.37 -27.50 29.82
C GLU A 821 -19.19 -28.43 29.49
N GLY A 822 -19.46 -29.73 29.34
CA GLY A 822 -18.43 -30.73 29.02
C GLY A 822 -17.79 -30.50 27.65
N LYS A 823 -18.61 -30.20 26.64
CA LYS A 823 -18.15 -30.05 25.25
C LYS A 823 -17.28 -28.80 25.02
N ILE A 824 -17.45 -27.77 25.84
CA ILE A 824 -16.58 -26.58 25.84
C ILE A 824 -15.22 -26.93 26.48
N LYS A 825 -15.22 -27.73 27.53
CA LYS A 825 -14.00 -28.15 28.24
C LYS A 825 -13.10 -29.03 27.36
N GLU A 826 -13.70 -30.02 26.69
CA GLU A 826 -13.04 -30.90 25.72
C GLU A 826 -12.29 -30.11 24.63
N GLN A 827 -12.96 -29.13 24.01
CA GLN A 827 -12.35 -28.25 22.99
C GLN A 827 -11.24 -27.33 23.53
N VAL A 828 -11.30 -26.93 24.80
CA VAL A 828 -10.26 -26.11 25.45
C VAL A 828 -9.02 -26.94 25.78
N ASP A 829 -9.19 -28.19 26.21
CA ASP A 829 -8.07 -29.09 26.53
C ASP A 829 -7.39 -29.62 25.25
N GLU A 830 -8.15 -29.87 24.17
CA GLU A 830 -7.62 -30.21 22.83
C GLU A 830 -6.80 -29.05 22.22
N LEU A 831 -7.33 -27.81 22.28
CA LEU A 831 -6.61 -26.60 21.85
C LEU A 831 -5.32 -26.38 22.67
N ARG A 832 -5.36 -26.64 23.99
CA ARG A 832 -4.19 -26.53 24.87
C ARG A 832 -3.07 -27.48 24.43
N ALA A 833 -3.40 -28.73 24.08
CA ALA A 833 -2.41 -29.70 23.61
C ALA A 833 -1.72 -29.25 22.31
N GLN A 834 -2.50 -28.77 21.33
CA GLN A 834 -1.98 -28.29 20.04
C GLN A 834 -1.06 -27.07 20.22
N VAL A 835 -1.45 -26.09 21.06
CA VAL A 835 -0.61 -24.93 21.36
C VAL A 835 0.68 -25.34 22.06
N GLN A 836 0.64 -26.33 22.96
CA GLN A 836 1.83 -26.77 23.69
C GLN A 836 2.83 -27.52 22.79
N GLN A 837 2.36 -28.32 21.83
CA GLN A 837 3.23 -28.90 20.80
C GLN A 837 3.96 -27.82 19.97
N ILE A 838 3.25 -26.77 19.55
CA ILE A 838 3.83 -25.65 18.78
C ILE A 838 4.87 -24.86 19.60
N VAL A 839 4.71 -24.77 20.93
CA VAL A 839 5.71 -24.19 21.84
C VAL A 839 6.97 -25.05 21.92
N GLU A 840 6.83 -26.38 21.96
CA GLU A 840 7.93 -27.33 22.10
C GLU A 840 8.72 -27.51 20.79
N GLU A 841 8.07 -27.40 19.62
CA GLU A 841 8.72 -27.47 18.31
C GLU A 841 9.48 -26.17 17.93
N HIS A 842 9.18 -25.03 18.57
CA HIS A 842 9.75 -23.71 18.24
C HIS A 842 10.23 -22.92 19.48
N PRO A 843 11.26 -23.39 20.21
CA PRO A 843 11.69 -22.79 21.49
C PRO A 843 12.23 -21.35 21.40
N ASP A 844 12.65 -20.89 20.21
CA ASP A 844 13.08 -19.50 19.98
C ASP A 844 11.90 -18.53 19.75
N ILE A 845 10.69 -19.05 19.48
CA ILE A 845 9.47 -18.25 19.37
C ILE A 845 8.88 -18.05 20.76
N TYR A 846 9.19 -16.90 21.38
CA TYR A 846 8.56 -16.49 22.63
C TYR A 846 7.05 -16.26 22.44
N ILE A 847 6.24 -17.27 22.76
CA ILE A 847 4.78 -17.18 22.80
C ILE A 847 4.36 -16.57 24.15
N TRP A 848 3.79 -15.36 24.11
CA TRP A 848 3.28 -14.65 25.30
C TRP A 848 1.75 -14.68 25.34
N ASN A 849 1.21 -14.81 26.55
CA ASN A 849 -0.19 -14.49 26.85
C ASN A 849 -0.28 -13.03 27.33
N CYS A 850 -0.99 -12.19 26.59
CA CYS A 850 -1.16 -10.76 26.87
C CYS A 850 -2.63 -10.37 27.13
N ASP A 851 -3.22 -10.88 28.22
CA ASP A 851 -4.34 -10.19 28.89
C ASP A 851 -4.29 -10.36 30.41
N GLN A 852 -3.92 -9.29 31.11
CA GLN A 852 -4.32 -9.04 32.50
C GLN A 852 -4.84 -7.61 32.65
N THR A 853 -5.83 -7.25 31.83
CA THR A 853 -6.74 -6.15 32.18
C THR A 853 -7.62 -6.57 33.35
N GLY A 854 -7.08 -6.47 34.56
CA GLY A 854 -7.72 -6.95 35.78
C GLY A 854 -9.06 -6.27 36.07
N MET A 855 -10.17 -6.92 35.72
CA MET A 855 -11.50 -6.49 36.14
C MET A 855 -11.65 -6.62 37.65
N VAL A 856 -11.99 -5.52 38.32
CA VAL A 856 -12.21 -5.48 39.78
C VAL A 856 -13.44 -6.31 40.13
N LYS A 857 -13.30 -7.16 41.14
CA LYS A 857 -14.10 -8.39 41.31
C LYS A 857 -15.51 -8.20 41.91
N GLU A 858 -15.93 -6.97 42.19
CA GLU A 858 -17.23 -6.67 42.83
C GLU A 858 -17.94 -5.47 42.19
N ALA A 859 -19.26 -5.61 41.99
CA ALA A 859 -20.11 -4.56 41.43
C ALA A 859 -20.68 -3.65 42.53
N HIS A 860 -19.86 -2.71 43.03
CA HIS A 860 -20.34 -1.66 43.94
C HIS A 860 -21.34 -0.72 43.27
N GLY A 861 -22.25 -0.12 44.06
CA GLY A 861 -23.42 0.64 43.58
C GLY A 861 -23.12 1.94 42.81
N LYS A 862 -22.87 1.80 41.50
CA LYS A 862 -22.68 2.89 40.54
C LYS A 862 -23.90 3.82 40.44
N ARG A 863 -23.72 4.98 39.79
CA ARG A 863 -24.81 5.90 39.43
C ARG A 863 -25.27 5.68 37.98
N THR A 864 -26.52 5.28 37.78
CA THR A 864 -27.18 5.32 36.46
C THR A 864 -28.15 6.50 36.38
N LEU A 865 -28.77 6.72 35.22
CA LEU A 865 -29.79 7.74 35.01
C LEU A 865 -31.19 7.19 35.35
N ALA A 866 -32.00 8.00 36.03
CA ALA A 866 -33.37 7.65 36.43
C ALA A 866 -34.30 8.88 36.45
N ARG A 867 -35.61 8.65 36.33
CA ARG A 867 -36.63 9.72 36.41
C ARG A 867 -36.66 10.35 37.82
N LYS A 868 -36.75 11.68 37.87
CA LYS A 868 -36.73 12.49 39.11
C LYS A 868 -38.00 12.25 39.94
N GLY A 869 -37.88 11.41 40.96
CA GLY A 869 -38.96 11.04 41.88
C GLY A 869 -38.93 9.56 42.28
N VAL A 870 -38.28 8.72 41.46
CA VAL A 870 -38.08 7.29 41.73
C VAL A 870 -37.26 7.08 43.01
N LYS A 871 -37.76 6.21 43.91
CA LYS A 871 -37.14 5.92 45.23
C LYS A 871 -36.12 4.77 45.22
N GLN A 872 -36.26 3.80 44.31
CA GLN A 872 -35.36 2.66 44.15
C GLN A 872 -34.98 2.49 42.67
N VAL A 873 -33.71 2.22 42.41
CA VAL A 873 -33.15 1.99 41.06
C VAL A 873 -32.55 0.59 41.01
N VAL A 874 -32.80 -0.13 39.92
CA VAL A 874 -32.54 -1.58 39.78
C VAL A 874 -31.69 -1.84 38.54
N CYS A 875 -30.78 -2.81 38.61
CA CYS A 875 -29.98 -3.29 37.47
C CYS A 875 -30.13 -4.81 37.26
N VAL A 876 -29.98 -5.29 36.02
CA VAL A 876 -30.11 -6.71 35.63
C VAL A 876 -28.79 -7.26 35.09
N ALA A 877 -28.33 -8.42 35.58
CA ALA A 877 -27.06 -9.06 35.21
C ALA A 877 -27.23 -10.54 34.79
N GLN A 878 -26.40 -11.04 33.85
CA GLN A 878 -26.64 -12.34 33.19
C GLN A 878 -26.32 -13.60 34.02
N SER A 879 -25.36 -13.56 34.95
CA SER A 879 -25.17 -14.62 35.97
C SER A 879 -24.32 -14.11 37.13
N VAL A 880 -24.46 -14.74 38.29
CA VAL A 880 -23.54 -14.56 39.43
C VAL A 880 -22.17 -15.17 39.11
N GLU A 881 -22.09 -16.34 38.47
CA GLU A 881 -20.80 -16.99 38.15
C GLU A 881 -20.03 -16.27 37.03
N ALA A 882 -20.72 -15.49 36.18
CA ALA A 882 -20.09 -14.71 35.10
C ALA A 882 -19.24 -13.52 35.62
N THR A 883 -19.16 -13.34 36.94
CA THR A 883 -18.19 -12.44 37.60
C THR A 883 -16.78 -13.05 37.70
N THR A 884 -16.60 -14.31 37.31
CA THR A 884 -15.32 -15.03 37.43
C THR A 884 -14.97 -15.84 36.18
N SER A 885 -13.72 -15.67 35.73
CA SER A 885 -13.03 -16.43 34.68
C SER A 885 -13.33 -16.06 33.22
N SER A 886 -12.37 -15.39 32.59
CA SER A 886 -12.12 -15.40 31.14
C SER A 886 -10.65 -15.70 30.91
N ILE A 887 -10.33 -16.43 29.84
CA ILE A 887 -8.94 -16.62 29.38
C ILE A 887 -8.89 -16.13 27.94
N THR A 888 -8.23 -14.99 27.74
CA THR A 888 -7.85 -14.48 26.41
C THR A 888 -6.50 -15.09 26.05
N LEU A 889 -6.32 -15.50 24.79
CA LEU A 889 -5.01 -15.81 24.21
C LEU A 889 -4.87 -14.98 22.94
N LEU A 890 -3.85 -14.12 22.92
CA LEU A 890 -3.60 -13.17 21.84
C LEU A 890 -2.13 -13.26 21.43
N PRO A 891 -1.76 -14.17 20.51
CA PRO A 891 -0.37 -14.37 20.13
C PRO A 891 0.18 -13.15 19.38
N ILE A 892 1.32 -12.64 19.82
CA ILE A 892 2.04 -11.52 19.20
C ILE A 892 3.44 -11.99 18.85
N ILE A 893 3.81 -11.96 17.57
CA ILE A 893 5.19 -12.14 17.13
C ILE A 893 5.93 -10.82 17.34
N GLY A 894 6.95 -10.83 18.20
CA GLY A 894 7.78 -9.66 18.48
C GLY A 894 8.80 -9.41 17.35
N MET A 895 8.65 -8.32 16.60
CA MET A 895 9.70 -7.84 15.70
C MET A 895 10.73 -7.04 16.52
N ASP A 896 12.00 -7.42 16.46
CA ASP A 896 12.98 -7.01 17.45
C ASP A 896 13.80 -5.78 17.04
N GLY A 897 13.78 -4.75 17.88
CA GLY A 897 14.77 -3.66 17.85
C GLY A 897 16.15 -4.08 18.40
N TYR A 898 16.35 -5.38 18.61
CA TYR A 898 17.42 -5.96 19.42
C TYR A 898 18.63 -6.33 18.53
N THR A 899 18.42 -7.20 17.53
CA THR A 899 19.48 -7.86 16.76
C THR A 899 20.46 -6.90 16.07
N TYR A 900 20.01 -5.75 15.54
CA TYR A 900 20.94 -4.82 14.89
C TYR A 900 21.97 -4.22 15.86
N LEU A 901 21.53 -3.83 17.06
CA LEU A 901 22.41 -3.24 18.08
C LEU A 901 23.18 -4.30 18.87
N VAL A 902 22.64 -5.51 18.98
CA VAL A 902 23.34 -6.71 19.48
C VAL A 902 24.50 -7.11 18.57
N ASN A 903 24.29 -7.11 17.26
CA ASN A 903 25.35 -7.40 16.29
C ASN A 903 26.48 -6.36 16.36
N ILE A 904 26.15 -5.07 16.51
CA ILE A 904 27.16 -4.02 16.77
C ILE A 904 27.89 -4.31 18.08
N GLN A 905 27.19 -4.61 19.18
CA GLN A 905 27.82 -4.86 20.47
C GLN A 905 28.71 -6.10 20.46
N HIS A 906 28.34 -7.17 19.74
CA HIS A 906 29.19 -8.34 19.52
C HIS A 906 30.44 -8.03 18.71
N VAL A 907 30.33 -7.24 17.62
CA VAL A 907 31.49 -6.78 16.84
C VAL A 907 32.44 -5.93 17.69
N LEU A 908 31.91 -5.00 18.48
CA LEU A 908 32.69 -4.15 19.39
C LEU A 908 33.34 -4.96 20.53
N THR A 909 32.64 -5.96 21.07
CA THR A 909 33.17 -6.89 22.07
C THR A 909 34.33 -7.70 21.50
N LEU A 910 34.16 -8.31 20.32
CA LEU A 910 35.19 -9.09 19.65
C LEU A 910 36.42 -8.23 19.32
N ALA A 911 36.20 -7.02 18.79
CA ALA A 911 37.27 -6.05 18.56
C ALA A 911 38.00 -5.67 19.86
N SER A 912 37.28 -5.42 20.96
CA SER A 912 37.87 -5.11 22.27
C SER A 912 38.73 -6.25 22.81
N LEU A 913 38.27 -7.50 22.70
CA LEU A 913 39.05 -8.69 23.10
C LEU A 913 40.34 -8.83 22.28
N ILE A 914 40.25 -8.70 20.94
CA ILE A 914 41.40 -8.77 20.04
C ILE A 914 42.41 -7.65 20.36
N VAL A 915 41.94 -6.41 20.52
CA VAL A 915 42.77 -5.24 20.82
C VAL A 915 43.48 -5.37 22.16
N ASN A 916 42.79 -5.77 23.22
CA ASN A 916 43.40 -5.91 24.55
C ASN A 916 44.34 -7.13 24.61
N PHE A 917 44.03 -8.24 23.92
CA PHE A 917 44.94 -9.37 23.77
C PHE A 917 46.23 -8.99 23.02
N LEU A 918 46.12 -8.24 21.91
CA LEU A 918 47.28 -7.72 21.17
C LEU A 918 48.11 -6.76 22.03
N LEU A 919 47.48 -5.88 22.81
CA LEU A 919 48.17 -4.98 23.73
C LEU A 919 48.95 -5.76 24.81
N VAL A 920 48.35 -6.77 25.47
CA VAL A 920 49.06 -7.65 26.42
C VAL A 920 50.24 -8.33 25.75
N ASN A 921 50.05 -8.88 24.55
CA ASN A 921 51.10 -9.55 23.78
C ASN A 921 52.26 -8.60 23.40
N PHE A 922 51.96 -7.35 23.03
CA PHE A 922 52.98 -6.32 22.75
C PHE A 922 53.71 -5.84 24.01
N ILE A 923 53.03 -5.73 25.16
CA ILE A 923 53.68 -5.40 26.44
C ILE A 923 54.66 -6.52 26.85
N ILE A 924 54.29 -7.79 26.67
CA ILE A 924 55.14 -8.95 26.98
C ILE A 924 56.31 -9.08 26.00
N ARG A 925 56.09 -8.92 24.69
CA ARG A 925 57.15 -9.07 23.66
C ARG A 925 58.09 -7.87 23.55
N GLY A 926 57.65 -6.66 23.88
CA GLY A 926 58.42 -5.44 23.68
C GLY A 926 59.66 -5.36 24.59
N ARG A 927 60.88 -5.33 24.02
CA ARG A 927 62.13 -5.32 24.82
C ARG A 927 62.64 -3.95 25.31
N ASN A 928 61.98 -2.83 24.99
CA ASN A 928 62.46 -1.51 25.40
C ASN A 928 62.49 -1.32 26.94
N LYS A 929 63.67 -1.00 27.50
CA LYS A 929 63.91 -0.71 28.93
C LYS A 929 63.30 0.62 29.40
N ASP A 930 63.15 1.62 28.53
CA ASP A 930 62.79 3.01 28.88
C ASP A 930 61.44 3.16 29.60
N ILE A 931 60.48 2.28 29.27
CA ILE A 931 59.13 2.31 29.86
C ILE A 931 59.15 1.79 31.31
N GLY A 932 60.13 0.94 31.66
CA GLY A 932 60.34 0.42 33.01
C GLY A 932 59.07 -0.12 33.69
N ASN A 933 58.94 0.16 34.99
CA ASN A 933 57.88 -0.40 35.84
C ASN A 933 56.46 0.06 35.45
N TYR A 934 56.29 1.12 34.66
CA TYR A 934 54.98 1.55 34.14
C TYR A 934 54.28 0.45 33.34
N ARG A 935 55.06 -0.48 32.75
CA ARG A 935 54.54 -1.66 32.08
C ARG A 935 53.66 -2.53 32.98
N MET A 936 54.00 -2.65 34.26
CA MET A 936 53.18 -3.43 35.21
C MET A 936 51.78 -2.80 35.35
N LEU A 937 51.70 -1.47 35.43
CA LEU A 937 50.44 -0.75 35.47
C LEU A 937 49.65 -0.89 34.16
N LEU A 938 50.31 -0.77 32.99
CA LEU A 938 49.67 -1.01 31.69
C LEU A 938 49.17 -2.45 31.54
N THR A 939 49.88 -3.45 32.08
CA THR A 939 49.41 -4.84 32.12
C THR A 939 48.18 -4.97 33.02
N CYS A 940 48.13 -4.30 34.17
CA CYS A 940 46.93 -4.28 35.02
C CYS A 940 45.71 -3.70 34.27
N PHE A 941 45.86 -2.58 33.54
CA PHE A 941 44.79 -2.05 32.69
C PHE A 941 44.33 -3.04 31.61
N ALA A 942 45.26 -3.59 30.82
CA ALA A 942 44.89 -4.47 29.70
C ALA A 942 44.25 -5.79 30.17
N ILE A 943 44.69 -6.35 31.32
CA ILE A 943 44.02 -7.50 31.96
C ILE A 943 42.64 -7.09 32.48
N ASN A 944 42.51 -5.93 33.12
CA ASN A 944 41.23 -5.46 33.65
C ASN A 944 40.20 -5.23 32.53
N TYR A 945 40.57 -4.56 31.44
CA TYR A 945 39.69 -4.37 30.28
C TYR A 945 39.35 -5.68 29.55
N PHE A 946 40.27 -6.66 29.53
CA PHE A 946 39.96 -8.00 29.02
C PHE A 946 38.91 -8.69 29.90
N VAL A 947 39.10 -8.72 31.22
CA VAL A 947 38.12 -9.30 32.17
C VAL A 947 36.79 -8.54 32.15
N PHE A 948 36.81 -7.22 32.03
CA PHE A 948 35.60 -6.40 31.84
C PHE A 948 34.86 -6.77 30.56
N THR A 949 35.56 -6.87 29.42
CA THR A 949 34.95 -7.25 28.14
C THR A 949 34.37 -8.67 28.18
N VAL A 950 35.05 -9.63 28.81
CA VAL A 950 34.56 -11.01 28.99
C VAL A 950 33.31 -11.04 29.90
N VAL A 951 33.34 -10.36 31.05
CA VAL A 951 32.17 -10.31 31.96
C VAL A 951 31.00 -9.60 31.27
N HIS A 952 31.25 -8.49 30.56
CA HIS A 952 30.24 -7.77 29.78
C HIS A 952 29.62 -8.66 28.70
N TYR A 953 30.39 -9.49 27.99
CA TYR A 953 29.87 -10.47 27.05
C TYR A 953 28.99 -11.53 27.73
N LEU A 954 29.45 -12.10 28.85
CA LEU A 954 28.73 -13.14 29.60
C LEU A 954 27.43 -12.62 30.23
N THR A 955 27.36 -11.34 30.62
CA THR A 955 26.13 -10.73 31.14
C THR A 955 25.24 -10.10 30.09
N TYR A 956 25.78 -9.55 29.00
CA TYR A 956 25.07 -8.64 28.10
C TYR A 956 24.13 -7.65 28.86
N PRO A 957 24.71 -6.71 29.63
CA PRO A 957 24.03 -6.06 30.74
C PRO A 957 23.31 -4.79 30.30
N ILE A 958 21.97 -4.84 30.24
CA ILE A 958 21.17 -3.72 29.73
C ILE A 958 20.50 -2.98 30.88
N ALA A 959 20.67 -1.66 30.89
CA ALA A 959 20.19 -0.74 31.93
C ALA A 959 19.12 0.20 31.39
N GLU A 960 18.08 0.42 32.18
CA GLU A 960 16.88 1.15 31.82
C GLU A 960 16.52 2.20 32.87
N THR A 961 15.77 3.21 32.45
CA THR A 961 15.31 4.31 33.31
C THR A 961 13.82 4.54 33.12
N HIS A 962 13.04 4.15 34.13
CA HIS A 962 11.68 4.63 34.35
C HIS A 962 11.76 5.92 35.22
N PRO A 963 10.77 6.84 35.24
CA PRO A 963 10.95 8.19 35.80
C PRO A 963 11.54 8.24 37.20
N ASN A 964 11.15 7.29 38.07
CA ASN A 964 11.60 7.17 39.46
C ASN A 964 12.43 5.88 39.70
N THR A 965 12.95 5.22 38.64
CA THR A 965 13.63 3.92 38.79
C THR A 965 14.73 3.70 37.78
N PHE A 966 15.94 3.43 38.28
CA PHE A 966 17.00 2.76 37.51
C PHE A 966 16.88 1.25 37.71
N MET A 967 17.04 0.46 36.64
CA MET A 967 17.07 -1.00 36.71
C MET A 967 18.02 -1.60 35.68
N GLN A 968 18.66 -2.74 36.01
CA GLN A 968 19.61 -3.40 35.12
C GLN A 968 19.59 -4.93 35.28
N ARG A 969 19.62 -5.66 34.16
CA ARG A 969 19.63 -7.14 34.13
C ARG A 969 20.66 -7.69 33.14
N SER A 970 21.15 -8.89 33.48
CA SER A 970 21.92 -9.76 32.58
C SER A 970 20.99 -10.46 31.57
N HIS A 971 21.22 -10.22 30.28
CA HIS A 971 20.49 -10.83 29.16
C HIS A 971 21.32 -11.84 28.36
N GLY A 972 22.63 -11.92 28.62
CA GLY A 972 23.59 -12.75 27.90
C GLY A 972 23.57 -14.22 28.32
N PRO A 973 24.65 -14.98 28.05
CA PRO A 973 24.75 -16.39 28.41
C PRO A 973 24.48 -16.71 29.90
N ILE A 974 24.86 -15.83 30.83
CA ILE A 974 24.74 -16.08 32.29
C ILE A 974 23.72 -15.15 32.94
N LYS A 975 22.43 -15.51 32.79
CA LYS A 975 21.25 -14.76 33.27
C LYS A 975 21.05 -14.89 34.79
N SER A 976 21.89 -14.23 35.59
CA SER A 976 21.86 -14.27 37.07
C SER A 976 22.04 -12.88 37.70
N LEU A 977 21.29 -12.59 38.77
CA LEU A 977 21.46 -11.38 39.59
C LEU A 977 22.89 -11.26 40.12
N PHE A 978 23.45 -12.37 40.63
CA PHE A 978 24.81 -12.42 41.17
C PHE A 978 25.86 -12.07 40.09
N MET A 979 25.68 -12.57 38.86
CA MET A 979 26.54 -12.24 37.73
C MET A 979 26.38 -10.78 37.29
N GLN A 980 25.17 -10.21 37.36
CA GLN A 980 24.93 -8.79 37.12
C GLN A 980 25.61 -7.90 38.19
N CYS A 981 25.61 -8.32 39.47
CA CYS A 981 26.36 -7.65 40.53
C CYS A 981 27.88 -7.76 40.30
N ILE A 982 28.39 -8.89 39.79
CA ILE A 982 29.81 -9.02 39.37
C ILE A 982 30.14 -8.03 38.25
N TYR A 983 29.26 -7.84 37.26
CA TYR A 983 29.48 -6.83 36.20
C TYR A 983 29.58 -5.40 36.77
N ILE A 984 28.66 -5.02 37.66
CA ILE A 984 28.65 -3.68 38.28
C ILE A 984 29.88 -3.50 39.21
N GLY A 985 30.25 -4.52 39.97
CA GLY A 985 31.50 -4.55 40.74
C GLY A 985 32.74 -4.37 39.85
N ASN A 986 32.79 -5.07 38.72
CA ASN A 986 33.89 -5.00 37.76
C ASN A 986 33.98 -3.62 37.09
N TYR A 987 32.85 -2.99 36.74
CA TYR A 987 32.81 -1.60 36.27
C TYR A 987 33.42 -0.63 37.31
N GLY A 988 33.20 -0.89 38.60
CA GLY A 988 33.82 -0.16 39.71
C GLY A 988 35.35 -0.22 39.79
N THR A 989 36.01 -1.18 39.14
CA THR A 989 37.48 -1.35 39.21
C THR A 989 38.27 -0.38 38.33
N SER A 990 37.66 0.15 37.27
CA SER A 990 38.30 1.08 36.33
C SER A 990 38.71 2.40 37.00
N PHE A 991 37.93 2.88 37.98
CA PHE A 991 38.15 4.15 38.65
C PHE A 991 39.48 4.24 39.43
N PRO A 992 39.82 3.32 40.37
CA PRO A 992 41.12 3.36 41.06
C PRO A 992 42.31 3.12 40.12
N LEU A 993 42.17 2.29 39.07
CA LEU A 993 43.21 2.12 38.04
C LEU A 993 43.48 3.44 37.30
N LEU A 994 42.42 4.12 36.83
CA LEU A 994 42.51 5.41 36.18
C LEU A 994 43.18 6.45 37.09
N CYS A 995 42.78 6.50 38.37
CA CYS A 995 43.42 7.37 39.36
C CYS A 995 44.93 7.09 39.49
N ALA A 996 45.34 5.83 39.62
CA ALA A 996 46.73 5.43 39.76
C ALA A 996 47.61 5.82 38.54
N ASN A 997 47.04 5.85 37.33
CA ASN A 997 47.72 6.32 36.11
C ASN A 997 48.11 7.80 36.22
N PHE A 998 47.21 8.66 36.72
CA PHE A 998 47.49 10.09 36.91
C PHE A 998 48.43 10.34 38.11
N VAL A 999 48.24 9.63 39.23
CA VAL A 999 49.13 9.71 40.41
C VAL A 999 50.57 9.28 40.04
N TYR A 1000 50.72 8.19 39.29
CA TYR A 1000 52.03 7.73 38.81
C TYR A 1000 52.74 8.81 37.96
N ARG A 1001 52.01 9.50 37.08
CA ARG A 1001 52.58 10.59 36.26
C ARG A 1001 53.08 11.76 37.11
N VAL A 1002 52.37 12.12 38.18
CA VAL A 1002 52.84 13.12 39.16
C VAL A 1002 54.11 12.63 39.88
N MET A 1003 54.17 11.35 40.27
CA MET A 1003 55.35 10.76 40.92
C MET A 1003 56.57 10.69 39.98
N VAL A 1004 56.38 10.43 38.69
CA VAL A 1004 57.47 10.44 37.68
C VAL A 1004 58.03 11.86 37.45
N LEU A 1005 57.26 12.92 37.71
CA LEU A 1005 57.74 14.30 37.65
C LEU A 1005 58.59 14.69 38.86
N LYS A 1006 58.42 14.03 40.02
CA LYS A 1006 59.16 14.30 41.27
C LYS A 1006 60.10 13.14 41.63
N SER A 1007 61.39 13.28 41.30
CA SER A 1007 62.46 12.27 41.51
C SER A 1007 62.31 11.43 42.78
N ASN A 1008 62.16 12.08 43.93
CA ASN A 1008 62.23 11.46 45.26
C ASN A 1008 61.01 10.56 45.57
N LEU A 1009 59.96 10.58 44.74
CA LEU A 1009 58.79 9.70 44.88
C LEU A 1009 58.88 8.43 44.04
N ARG A 1010 59.86 8.30 43.13
CA ARG A 1010 59.95 7.19 42.17
C ARG A 1010 60.12 5.83 42.83
N GLU A 1011 60.85 5.76 43.94
CA GLU A 1011 61.07 4.53 44.72
C GLU A 1011 59.79 3.97 45.36
N HIS A 1012 58.78 4.83 45.59
CA HIS A 1012 57.52 4.44 46.19
C HIS A 1012 56.55 3.75 45.20
N PHE A 1013 56.97 3.49 43.95
CA PHE A 1013 56.13 2.85 42.93
C PHE A 1013 55.54 1.50 43.36
N ASN A 1014 56.31 0.62 43.99
CA ASN A 1014 55.80 -0.69 44.40
C ASN A 1014 54.71 -0.56 45.48
N LYS A 1015 54.81 0.44 46.36
CA LYS A 1015 53.77 0.78 47.34
C LYS A 1015 52.51 1.33 46.66
N LEU A 1016 52.67 2.18 45.63
CA LEU A 1016 51.55 2.65 44.80
C LEU A 1016 50.84 1.48 44.10
N LEU A 1017 51.59 0.53 43.53
CA LEU A 1017 51.00 -0.61 42.82
C LEU A 1017 50.19 -1.52 43.77
N VAL A 1018 50.73 -1.85 44.95
CA VAL A 1018 50.01 -2.61 45.98
C VAL A 1018 48.78 -1.86 46.47
N GLY A 1019 48.90 -0.55 46.76
CA GLY A 1019 47.77 0.30 47.12
C GLY A 1019 46.69 0.38 46.04
N THR A 1020 47.08 0.36 44.76
CA THR A 1020 46.17 0.33 43.62
C THR A 1020 45.40 -1.00 43.56
N VAL A 1021 46.06 -2.14 43.77
CA VAL A 1021 45.39 -3.45 43.82
C VAL A 1021 44.41 -3.54 44.99
N LEU A 1022 44.78 -3.04 46.17
CA LEU A 1022 43.88 -2.97 47.32
C LEU A 1022 42.68 -2.05 47.06
N ALA A 1023 42.90 -0.88 46.43
CA ALA A 1023 41.82 0.03 46.04
C ALA A 1023 40.90 -0.56 44.94
N VAL A 1024 41.44 -1.36 44.01
CA VAL A 1024 40.66 -2.12 43.02
C VAL A 1024 39.74 -3.14 43.70
N ILE A 1025 40.27 -3.92 44.64
CA ILE A 1025 39.49 -4.93 45.38
C ILE A 1025 38.41 -4.25 46.25
N ALA A 1026 38.76 -3.17 46.95
CA ALA A 1026 37.81 -2.39 47.74
C ALA A 1026 36.70 -1.76 46.88
N SER A 1027 37.05 -1.19 45.72
CA SER A 1027 36.07 -0.61 44.79
C SER A 1027 35.15 -1.68 44.20
N PHE A 1028 35.69 -2.85 43.81
CA PHE A 1028 34.88 -4.00 43.39
C PHE A 1028 33.86 -4.40 44.46
N GLY A 1029 34.33 -4.58 45.70
CA GLY A 1029 33.48 -4.96 46.83
C GLY A 1029 32.39 -3.93 47.14
N LEU A 1030 32.71 -2.64 47.09
CA LEU A 1030 31.74 -1.55 47.32
C LEU A 1030 30.69 -1.48 46.21
N TRP A 1031 31.09 -1.49 44.93
CA TRP A 1031 30.17 -1.46 43.80
C TRP A 1031 29.29 -2.72 43.74
N PHE A 1032 29.86 -3.89 44.04
CA PHE A 1032 29.11 -5.15 44.18
C PHE A 1032 28.09 -5.06 45.34
N PHE A 1033 28.50 -4.55 46.51
CA PHE A 1033 27.62 -4.41 47.67
C PHE A 1033 26.46 -3.43 47.42
N VAL A 1034 26.72 -2.28 46.78
CA VAL A 1034 25.64 -1.35 46.39
C VAL A 1034 24.65 -2.05 45.47
N ALA A 1035 25.12 -2.76 44.43
CA ALA A 1035 24.25 -3.48 43.50
C ALA A 1035 23.45 -4.61 44.19
N TYR A 1036 24.09 -5.41 45.04
CA TYR A 1036 23.50 -6.61 45.63
C TYR A 1036 22.60 -6.33 46.84
N ALA A 1037 22.95 -5.35 47.67
CA ALA A 1037 22.27 -5.11 48.95
C ALA A 1037 21.45 -3.80 49.00
N LEU A 1038 21.90 -2.73 48.33
CA LEU A 1038 21.22 -1.42 48.38
C LEU A 1038 20.27 -1.21 47.18
N PHE A 1039 20.62 -1.75 46.01
CA PHE A 1039 19.79 -1.82 44.81
C PHE A 1039 19.14 -3.22 44.63
N SER A 1040 18.89 -3.91 45.74
CA SER A 1040 18.09 -5.15 45.76
C SER A 1040 16.61 -4.82 45.64
N GLN A 1041 15.84 -5.57 44.83
CA GLN A 1041 14.38 -5.43 44.81
C GLN A 1041 13.77 -5.81 46.17
N ASP A 1042 12.88 -4.96 46.70
CA ASP A 1042 12.07 -5.21 47.90
C ASP A 1042 10.57 -5.13 47.56
N ASN A 1043 9.67 -5.41 48.51
CA ASN A 1043 8.23 -5.49 48.23
C ASN A 1043 7.62 -4.16 47.73
N GLU A 1044 8.13 -3.01 48.16
CA GLU A 1044 7.71 -1.69 47.68
C GLU A 1044 8.29 -1.41 46.28
N SER A 1045 9.55 -1.74 46.04
CA SER A 1045 10.19 -1.65 44.73
C SER A 1045 9.48 -2.55 43.71
N ARG A 1046 9.10 -3.77 44.11
CA ARG A 1046 8.24 -4.68 43.33
C ARG A 1046 6.89 -4.05 43.03
N ALA A 1047 6.24 -3.37 43.98
CA ALA A 1047 4.96 -2.70 43.76
C ALA A 1047 5.07 -1.53 42.76
N ILE A 1048 6.12 -0.70 42.86
CA ILE A 1048 6.35 0.44 41.97
C ILE A 1048 6.78 -0.01 40.56
N THR A 1049 7.62 -1.05 40.46
CA THR A 1049 8.01 -1.64 39.16
C THR A 1049 6.97 -2.62 38.60
N ARG A 1050 5.91 -2.94 39.35
CA ARG A 1050 4.88 -3.92 38.97
C ARG A 1050 4.27 -3.64 37.61
N GLU A 1051 3.88 -2.39 37.36
CA GLU A 1051 3.23 -1.99 36.10
C GLU A 1051 4.14 -2.17 34.88
N LEU A 1052 5.45 -2.10 35.07
CA LEU A 1052 6.46 -2.34 34.03
C LEU A 1052 6.74 -3.85 33.85
N PHE A 1053 6.77 -4.63 34.94
CA PHE A 1053 6.83 -6.10 34.89
C PHE A 1053 5.51 -6.78 34.42
N GLU A 1054 4.40 -6.04 34.43
CA GLU A 1054 3.11 -6.40 33.81
C GLU A 1054 2.96 -5.85 32.37
N GLY A 1055 4.00 -5.22 31.80
CA GLY A 1055 3.99 -4.76 30.40
C GLY A 1055 3.09 -3.56 30.10
N ARG A 1056 2.61 -2.82 31.12
CA ARG A 1056 1.76 -1.63 30.94
C ARG A 1056 2.52 -0.42 30.37
N PHE A 1057 3.84 -0.41 30.49
CA PHE A 1057 4.73 0.64 29.99
C PHE A 1057 5.59 0.13 28.82
N PRO A 1058 5.78 0.94 27.74
CA PRO A 1058 6.58 0.53 26.58
C PRO A 1058 8.08 0.63 26.87
N SER A 1059 8.70 -0.50 27.26
CA SER A 1059 10.16 -0.66 27.27
C SER A 1059 10.67 -1.26 25.94
N PRO A 1060 11.91 -0.95 25.51
CA PRO A 1060 12.62 -1.71 24.48
C PRO A 1060 12.91 -3.19 24.82
N ILE A 1061 12.69 -3.61 26.07
CA ILE A 1061 12.89 -4.98 26.56
C ILE A 1061 11.57 -5.52 27.12
N VAL A 1062 11.27 -6.79 26.88
CA VAL A 1062 10.06 -7.42 27.40
C VAL A 1062 10.35 -8.00 28.79
N HIS A 1063 9.68 -7.47 29.81
CA HIS A 1063 9.82 -7.90 31.19
C HIS A 1063 8.75 -8.92 31.57
N THR A 1064 9.10 -9.98 32.33
CA THR A 1064 8.10 -10.81 33.04
C THR A 1064 8.23 -10.61 34.54
N VAL A 1065 7.12 -10.79 35.27
CA VAL A 1065 7.12 -10.91 36.73
C VAL A 1065 8.09 -11.99 37.22
N HIS A 1066 8.19 -13.12 36.51
CA HIS A 1066 9.15 -14.21 36.83
C HIS A 1066 10.63 -13.80 36.67
N THR A 1067 10.94 -12.76 35.89
CA THR A 1067 12.30 -12.24 35.72
C THR A 1067 12.65 -11.11 36.69
N ALA A 1068 11.70 -10.59 37.48
CA ALA A 1068 11.87 -9.39 38.30
C ALA A 1068 13.02 -9.52 39.32
N ASP A 1069 13.09 -10.64 40.04
CA ASP A 1069 14.11 -10.93 41.06
C ASP A 1069 15.54 -11.10 40.49
N LEU A 1070 15.71 -10.99 39.17
CA LEU A 1070 16.99 -11.04 38.48
C LEU A 1070 17.47 -9.65 37.98
N TYR A 1071 16.75 -8.57 38.34
CA TYR A 1071 17.17 -7.19 38.11
C TYR A 1071 17.82 -6.60 39.37
N VAL A 1072 18.88 -5.83 39.17
CA VAL A 1072 19.33 -4.80 40.11
C VAL A 1072 18.39 -3.60 39.93
N VAL A 1073 17.78 -3.08 41.00
CA VAL A 1073 16.73 -2.06 40.95
C VAL A 1073 16.96 -0.97 42.02
N ALA A 1074 17.01 0.29 41.59
CA ALA A 1074 17.09 1.46 42.45
C ALA A 1074 15.87 2.36 42.23
N VAL A 1075 14.91 2.31 43.16
CA VAL A 1075 13.75 3.23 43.21
C VAL A 1075 14.06 4.33 44.23
N TYR A 1076 14.04 5.60 43.82
CA TYR A 1076 14.55 6.69 44.66
C TYR A 1076 13.50 7.36 45.53
N TRP A 1077 12.29 7.54 45.02
CA TRP A 1077 11.15 8.08 45.76
C TRP A 1077 10.10 7.00 46.01
N SER A 1078 9.36 7.07 47.11
CA SER A 1078 8.11 6.31 47.29
C SER A 1078 7.02 6.88 46.37
N GLY A 1079 5.98 6.08 46.14
CA GLY A 1079 4.84 6.48 45.29
C GLY A 1079 5.20 6.61 43.81
N THR A 1080 4.47 7.46 43.08
CA THR A 1080 4.62 7.57 41.61
C THR A 1080 5.71 8.56 41.23
N THR A 1081 5.73 9.75 41.86
CA THR A 1081 6.79 10.76 41.71
C THR A 1081 6.89 11.65 42.94
N PHE A 1082 8.05 11.63 43.61
CA PHE A 1082 8.44 12.56 44.69
C PHE A 1082 7.67 12.46 46.03
N ASP A 1083 6.88 11.41 46.28
CA ASP A 1083 6.05 11.32 47.51
C ASP A 1083 6.86 11.09 48.81
N GLY A 1084 8.16 10.77 48.72
CA GLY A 1084 9.08 10.65 49.88
C GLY A 1084 10.40 9.95 49.54
N PRO A 1085 11.54 10.24 50.19
CA PRO A 1085 12.85 9.69 49.80
C PRO A 1085 13.11 8.27 50.35
N ARG A 1086 13.45 7.33 49.45
CA ARG A 1086 13.84 5.94 49.80
C ARG A 1086 15.33 5.88 50.16
N TRP A 1087 15.63 6.19 51.42
CA TRP A 1087 16.99 6.32 51.96
C TRP A 1087 17.96 5.17 51.66
N LYS A 1088 17.47 3.93 51.50
CA LYS A 1088 18.29 2.77 51.11
C LYS A 1088 18.92 2.95 49.71
N CYS A 1089 18.12 3.30 48.71
CA CYS A 1089 18.61 3.51 47.34
C CYS A 1089 19.34 4.85 47.21
N PHE A 1090 18.90 5.90 47.93
CA PHE A 1090 19.64 7.15 48.03
C PHE A 1090 21.05 6.95 48.63
N GLY A 1091 21.19 6.17 49.70
CA GLY A 1091 22.49 5.82 50.29
C GLY A 1091 23.41 5.08 49.32
N GLY A 1092 22.86 4.14 48.54
CA GLY A 1092 23.57 3.48 47.44
C GLY A 1092 24.09 4.46 46.40
N ALA A 1093 23.23 5.36 45.90
CA ALA A 1093 23.62 6.39 44.95
C ALA A 1093 24.68 7.36 45.52
N ILE A 1094 24.55 7.79 46.78
CA ILE A 1094 25.52 8.66 47.46
C ILE A 1094 26.91 8.00 47.51
N ILE A 1095 27.00 6.70 47.86
CA ILE A 1095 28.26 5.96 47.87
C ILE A 1095 28.91 5.96 46.47
N LEU A 1096 28.14 5.69 45.41
CA LEU A 1096 28.65 5.69 44.03
C LEU A 1096 29.11 7.09 43.60
N VAL A 1097 28.32 8.15 43.89
CA VAL A 1097 28.70 9.55 43.63
C VAL A 1097 30.00 9.89 44.36
N THR A 1098 30.12 9.57 45.66
CA THR A 1098 31.33 9.89 46.43
C THR A 1098 32.57 9.22 45.84
N ILE A 1099 32.51 7.92 45.48
CA ILE A 1099 33.63 7.21 44.84
C ILE A 1099 34.03 7.90 43.51
N MET A 1100 33.04 8.20 42.66
CA MET A 1100 33.29 8.87 41.37
C MET A 1100 33.88 10.27 41.56
N SER A 1101 33.28 11.11 42.42
CA SER A 1101 33.72 12.49 42.68
C SER A 1101 35.11 12.56 43.31
N THR A 1102 35.46 11.65 44.25
CA THR A 1102 36.81 11.61 44.83
C THR A 1102 37.86 11.23 43.78
N VAL A 1103 37.56 10.27 42.89
CA VAL A 1103 38.47 9.88 41.80
C VAL A 1103 38.61 11.01 40.77
N TYR A 1104 37.51 11.63 40.34
CA TYR A 1104 37.57 12.75 39.39
C TYR A 1104 38.25 13.99 39.99
N GLY A 1105 38.03 14.30 41.26
CA GLY A 1105 38.76 15.35 41.97
C GLY A 1105 40.27 15.07 41.97
N THR A 1106 40.67 13.84 42.30
CA THR A 1106 42.08 13.42 42.31
C THR A 1106 42.71 13.50 40.92
N ILE A 1107 42.03 13.00 39.88
CA ILE A 1107 42.49 13.10 38.47
C ILE A 1107 42.63 14.57 38.06
N THR A 1108 41.67 15.43 38.41
CA THR A 1108 41.68 16.86 38.08
C THR A 1108 42.86 17.57 38.77
N THR A 1109 43.05 17.35 40.08
CA THR A 1109 44.18 17.91 40.84
C THR A 1109 45.52 17.43 40.29
N CYS A 1110 45.66 16.13 40.00
CA CYS A 1110 46.88 15.58 39.37
C CYS A 1110 47.13 16.19 38.00
N SER A 1111 46.07 16.39 37.19
CA SER A 1111 46.17 16.98 35.86
C SER A 1111 46.59 18.45 35.89
N VAL A 1112 46.05 19.25 36.80
CA VAL A 1112 46.47 20.64 37.02
C VAL A 1112 47.95 20.69 37.45
N VAL A 1113 48.39 19.78 38.33
CA VAL A 1113 49.79 19.67 38.75
C VAL A 1113 50.70 19.27 37.58
N ILE A 1114 50.31 18.27 36.77
CA ILE A 1114 51.06 17.84 35.58
C ILE A 1114 51.18 18.99 34.59
N VAL A 1115 50.09 19.69 34.26
CA VAL A 1115 50.09 20.80 33.31
C VAL A 1115 50.97 21.95 33.84
N LYS A 1116 50.78 22.38 35.09
CA LYS A 1116 51.57 23.46 35.71
C LYS A 1116 53.07 23.14 35.75
N HIS A 1117 53.44 21.90 36.07
CA HIS A 1117 54.84 21.46 36.08
C HIS A 1117 55.42 21.28 34.66
N THR A 1118 54.58 20.99 33.67
CA THR A 1118 55.00 20.85 32.26
C THR A 1118 55.17 22.21 31.57
N THR A 1119 54.53 23.27 32.06
CA THR A 1119 54.73 24.64 31.57
C THR A 1119 55.86 25.39 32.28
N THR A 1120 56.22 25.04 33.51
CA THR A 1120 57.27 25.76 34.27
C THR A 1120 58.68 25.16 34.18
N HIS A 1121 58.85 23.93 33.67
CA HIS A 1121 60.17 23.28 33.57
C HIS A 1121 60.45 22.81 32.14
N ALA A 1122 61.55 23.32 31.56
CA ALA A 1122 61.92 23.07 30.16
C ALA A 1122 62.17 21.58 29.88
N LYS A 1123 61.39 21.03 28.95
CA LYS A 1123 61.59 19.69 28.36
C LYS A 1123 61.36 19.78 26.85
N SER A 1124 61.90 18.81 26.10
CA SER A 1124 61.82 18.82 24.63
C SER A 1124 60.37 18.85 24.13
N THR A 1125 60.15 19.57 23.03
CA THR A 1125 58.82 19.81 22.42
C THR A 1125 58.06 18.51 22.12
N GLY A 1126 58.76 17.45 21.72
CA GLY A 1126 58.17 16.12 21.53
C GLY A 1126 57.58 15.51 22.81
N SER A 1127 58.23 15.70 23.96
CA SER A 1127 57.74 15.22 25.26
C SER A 1127 56.47 15.94 25.69
N ILE A 1128 56.41 17.27 25.48
CA ILE A 1128 55.23 18.10 25.76
C ILE A 1128 54.05 17.70 24.85
N ARG A 1129 54.30 17.46 23.55
CA ARG A 1129 53.27 17.02 22.59
C ARG A 1129 52.67 15.66 22.99
N LEU A 1130 53.51 14.70 23.36
CA LEU A 1130 53.08 13.37 23.81
C LEU A 1130 52.24 13.43 25.08
N GLN A 1131 52.64 14.23 26.09
CA GLN A 1131 51.86 14.40 27.32
C GLN A 1131 50.49 15.05 27.05
N ARG A 1132 50.40 16.06 26.17
CA ARG A 1132 49.12 16.65 25.77
C ARG A 1132 48.21 15.64 25.05
N GLN A 1133 48.74 14.86 24.11
CA GLN A 1133 47.95 13.85 23.39
C GLN A 1133 47.43 12.76 24.34
N LEU A 1134 48.28 12.23 25.22
CA LEU A 1134 47.88 11.26 26.23
C LEU A 1134 46.85 11.84 27.22
N PHE A 1135 46.97 13.10 27.63
CA PHE A 1135 46.01 13.77 28.51
C PHE A 1135 44.63 13.87 27.87
N THR A 1136 44.53 14.36 26.62
CA THR A 1136 43.26 14.48 25.91
C THR A 1136 42.56 13.13 25.78
N CYS A 1137 43.27 12.09 25.32
CA CYS A 1137 42.68 10.78 25.12
C CYS A 1137 42.25 10.09 26.43
N LEU A 1138 43.08 10.10 27.47
CA LEU A 1138 42.79 9.39 28.73
C LEU A 1138 41.80 10.12 29.66
N THR A 1139 41.44 11.37 29.37
CA THR A 1139 40.54 12.16 30.21
C THR A 1139 39.18 12.38 29.56
N ILE A 1140 39.15 12.84 28.29
CA ILE A 1140 37.91 13.24 27.63
C ILE A 1140 37.16 12.01 27.08
N PHE A 1141 37.88 11.06 26.48
CA PHE A 1141 37.23 9.92 25.83
C PHE A 1141 36.51 8.96 26.78
N PRO A 1142 37.09 8.56 27.94
CA PRO A 1142 36.38 7.72 28.92
C PRO A 1142 35.20 8.44 29.56
N LEU A 1143 35.32 9.75 29.80
CA LEU A 1143 34.22 10.57 30.34
C LEU A 1143 33.01 10.54 29.41
N ALA A 1144 33.23 10.71 28.09
CA ALA A 1144 32.16 10.70 27.10
C ALA A 1144 31.58 9.30 26.80
N THR A 1145 32.41 8.23 26.87
CA THR A 1145 32.00 6.88 26.41
C THR A 1145 31.62 5.90 27.51
N ALA A 1146 32.06 6.08 28.76
CA ALA A 1146 31.64 5.22 29.88
C ALA A 1146 30.91 6.03 30.95
N TYR A 1147 31.59 7.04 31.50
CA TYR A 1147 31.22 7.56 32.82
C TYR A 1147 30.02 8.53 32.80
N PHE A 1148 29.92 9.43 31.81
CA PHE A 1148 28.76 10.30 31.68
C PHE A 1148 27.47 9.52 31.32
N PRO A 1149 27.45 8.63 30.30
CA PRO A 1149 26.25 7.86 29.98
C PRO A 1149 25.76 6.96 31.13
N ALA A 1150 26.67 6.19 31.76
CA ALA A 1150 26.29 5.30 32.86
C ALA A 1150 25.86 6.07 34.12
N GLY A 1151 26.58 7.15 34.47
CA GLY A 1151 26.21 8.02 35.59
C GLY A 1151 24.85 8.70 35.38
N PHE A 1152 24.57 9.18 34.16
CA PHE A 1152 23.28 9.76 33.82
C PHE A 1152 22.13 8.76 34.04
N CYS A 1153 22.28 7.49 33.63
CA CYS A 1153 21.25 6.48 33.87
C CYS A 1153 20.97 6.24 35.36
N ILE A 1154 22.01 6.23 36.20
CA ILE A 1154 21.82 5.98 37.65
C ILE A 1154 21.20 7.20 38.34
N PHE A 1155 21.54 8.42 37.94
CA PHE A 1155 21.14 9.65 38.67
C PHE A 1155 19.97 10.44 38.06
N ALA A 1156 19.68 10.33 36.76
CA ALA A 1156 18.54 11.01 36.14
C ALA A 1156 17.17 10.63 36.75
N PRO A 1157 16.92 9.36 37.16
CA PRO A 1157 15.68 9.00 37.86
C PRO A 1157 15.52 9.62 39.26
N ILE A 1158 16.58 10.15 39.87
CA ILE A 1158 16.46 10.95 41.11
C ILE A 1158 15.69 12.25 40.82
N LEU A 1159 15.84 12.80 39.61
CA LEU A 1159 15.20 14.03 39.14
C LEU A 1159 13.86 13.78 38.42
N GLY A 1160 13.33 12.55 38.46
CA GLY A 1160 12.12 12.18 37.70
C GLY A 1160 12.36 11.96 36.20
N VAL A 1161 13.62 11.96 35.74
CA VAL A 1161 13.96 11.96 34.30
C VAL A 1161 14.24 10.55 33.80
N SER A 1162 13.27 9.98 33.09
CA SER A 1162 13.44 8.76 32.29
C SER A 1162 14.01 9.06 30.90
N TRP A 1163 14.94 8.23 30.43
CA TRP A 1163 15.38 8.19 29.02
C TRP A 1163 15.33 6.74 28.50
N PRO A 1164 14.16 6.17 28.19
CA PRO A 1164 14.02 4.73 27.88
C PRO A 1164 14.94 4.24 26.75
N SER A 1165 15.17 5.07 25.73
CA SER A 1165 16.06 4.77 24.59
C SER A 1165 17.54 4.58 24.97
N ILE A 1166 17.98 4.99 26.16
CA ILE A 1166 19.38 4.86 26.57
C ILE A 1166 19.80 3.39 26.74
N SER A 1167 18.85 2.50 27.03
CA SER A 1167 19.04 1.05 27.15
C SER A 1167 19.61 0.41 25.89
N MET A 1168 19.19 0.90 24.72
CA MET A 1168 19.64 0.41 23.41
C MET A 1168 21.06 0.89 23.06
N VAL A 1169 21.57 1.90 23.75
CA VAL A 1169 22.75 2.71 23.33
C VAL A 1169 23.89 2.64 24.35
N LEU A 1170 23.60 2.66 25.65
CA LEU A 1170 24.60 2.57 26.73
C LEU A 1170 25.46 1.30 26.68
N PRO A 1171 24.92 0.08 26.46
CA PRO A 1171 25.75 -1.13 26.43
C PRO A 1171 26.83 -1.09 25.34
N ASN A 1172 26.48 -0.57 24.15
CA ASN A 1172 27.43 -0.32 23.06
C ASN A 1172 28.53 0.67 23.47
N PHE A 1173 28.17 1.79 24.12
CA PHE A 1173 29.13 2.75 24.67
C PHE A 1173 30.08 2.12 25.71
N CYS A 1174 29.58 1.25 26.59
CA CYS A 1174 30.42 0.49 27.54
C CYS A 1174 31.43 -0.43 26.84
N CYS A 1175 31.11 -1.01 25.67
CA CYS A 1175 32.08 -1.77 24.86
C CYS A 1175 33.11 -0.89 24.15
N LEU A 1176 32.78 0.36 23.80
CA LEU A 1176 33.70 1.28 23.11
C LEU A 1176 34.88 1.73 24.01
N HIS A 1177 34.66 1.89 25.31
CA HIS A 1177 35.72 2.34 26.22
C HIS A 1177 36.96 1.41 26.27
N PRO A 1178 36.85 0.10 26.58
CA PRO A 1178 38.01 -0.82 26.63
C PRO A 1178 38.64 -1.04 25.24
N LEU A 1179 37.86 -0.94 24.16
CA LEU A 1179 38.35 -0.98 22.79
C LEU A 1179 39.26 0.22 22.47
N PHE A 1180 38.77 1.44 22.66
CA PHE A 1180 39.50 2.64 22.25
C PHE A 1180 40.70 2.95 23.16
N ASP A 1181 40.65 2.69 24.47
CA ASP A 1181 41.80 2.95 25.34
C ASP A 1181 42.98 2.02 24.99
N GLY A 1182 42.69 0.74 24.70
CA GLY A 1182 43.68 -0.21 24.21
C GLY A 1182 44.30 0.20 22.86
N LEU A 1183 43.48 0.66 21.91
CA LEU A 1183 43.95 1.19 20.62
C LEU A 1183 44.83 2.45 20.80
N VAL A 1184 44.41 3.40 21.65
CA VAL A 1184 45.17 4.63 21.93
C VAL A 1184 46.55 4.31 22.49
N VAL A 1185 46.65 3.38 23.45
CA VAL A 1185 47.95 2.98 24.03
C VAL A 1185 48.86 2.34 22.97
N MET A 1186 48.32 1.50 22.08
CA MET A 1186 49.11 0.91 20.99
C MET A 1186 49.56 1.93 19.94
N LEU A 1187 48.73 2.92 19.60
CA LEU A 1187 49.07 3.95 18.61
C LEU A 1187 50.00 5.05 19.16
N ALA A 1188 49.90 5.37 20.45
CA ALA A 1188 50.74 6.39 21.11
C ALA A 1188 52.17 5.90 21.37
N ILE A 1189 52.36 4.62 21.70
CA ILE A 1189 53.68 4.05 21.98
C ILE A 1189 54.31 3.57 20.66
N THR A 1190 55.33 4.29 20.18
CA THR A 1190 55.96 4.10 18.85
C THR A 1190 56.32 2.65 18.53
N GLU A 1191 56.84 1.88 19.48
CA GLU A 1191 57.20 0.48 19.23
C GLU A 1191 55.99 -0.44 19.10
N TYR A 1192 54.92 -0.22 19.88
CA TYR A 1192 53.67 -0.96 19.73
C TYR A 1192 52.98 -0.61 18.40
N ARG A 1193 53.04 0.68 17.98
CA ARG A 1193 52.55 1.10 16.67
C ARG A 1193 53.33 0.45 15.52
N LYS A 1194 54.66 0.32 15.62
CA LYS A 1194 55.47 -0.42 14.63
C LYS A 1194 55.04 -1.89 14.54
N SER A 1195 54.89 -2.57 15.69
CA SER A 1195 54.44 -3.98 15.72
C SER A 1195 53.04 -4.17 15.16
N LEU A 1196 52.12 -3.24 15.43
CA LEU A 1196 50.76 -3.25 14.87
C LEU A 1196 50.79 -3.08 13.34
N MET A 1197 51.55 -2.10 12.82
CA MET A 1197 51.69 -1.89 11.37
C MET A 1197 52.34 -3.07 10.66
N GLN A 1198 53.30 -3.77 11.29
CA GLN A 1198 53.91 -4.99 10.75
C GLN A 1198 52.93 -6.16 10.63
N LEU A 1199 51.95 -6.27 11.54
CA LEU A 1199 50.89 -7.28 11.44
C LEU A 1199 49.88 -6.92 10.33
N VAL A 1200 49.48 -5.65 10.22
CA VAL A 1200 48.51 -5.18 9.21
C VAL A 1200 49.08 -5.21 7.78
N THR A 1201 50.39 -5.05 7.60
CA THR A 1201 51.04 -5.02 6.27
C THR A 1201 51.51 -6.40 5.76
N CYS A 1202 51.06 -7.49 6.37
CA CYS A 1202 51.52 -8.85 6.09
C CYS A 1202 50.98 -9.41 4.75
N GLY A 1203 51.52 -8.93 3.63
CA GLY A 1203 51.20 -9.42 2.28
C GLY A 1203 52.25 -9.13 1.20
N ARG A 1204 52.97 -7.99 1.26
CA ARG A 1204 54.04 -7.66 0.29
C ARG A 1204 55.24 -6.94 0.91
N VAL A 1205 56.19 -7.72 1.44
CA VAL A 1205 57.61 -7.32 1.52
C VAL A 1205 58.46 -8.46 0.98
N LYS A 1206 58.92 -8.36 -0.27
CA LYS A 1206 59.98 -9.25 -0.78
C LYS A 1206 61.27 -8.99 0.00
N LYS A 1207 61.96 -10.05 0.43
CA LYS A 1207 63.36 -9.95 0.87
C LYS A 1207 64.18 -9.32 -0.27
N LYS A 1208 64.97 -8.27 0.02
CA LYS A 1208 66.22 -8.06 -0.73
C LYS A 1208 67.28 -8.99 -0.13
N PRO A 1209 68.11 -9.67 -0.95
CA PRO A 1209 69.25 -10.44 -0.46
C PRO A 1209 70.39 -9.51 -0.01
N ASN A 1210 71.31 -10.04 0.80
CA ASN A 1210 72.49 -9.31 1.28
C ASN A 1210 73.63 -9.33 0.26
N ALA A 1211 74.24 -8.17 0.04
CA ALA A 1211 75.61 -7.98 -0.45
C ALA A 1211 76.07 -6.57 0.01
N SER A 1212 77.29 -6.33 0.49
CA SER A 1212 78.40 -7.24 0.79
C SER A 1212 79.33 -6.63 1.88
N PHE A 1213 80.46 -7.29 2.17
CA PHE A 1213 81.57 -6.84 3.03
C PHE A 1213 82.12 -5.45 2.59
N VAL A 1214 82.84 -4.66 3.40
CA VAL A 1214 84.17 -4.93 4.00
C VAL A 1214 84.39 -4.17 5.32
N SER A 1215 85.31 -4.69 6.15
CA SER A 1215 85.77 -4.15 7.44
C SER A 1215 86.77 -3.00 7.34
N HIS A 1216 86.82 -2.10 8.33
CA HIS A 1216 88.05 -1.83 9.09
C HIS A 1216 87.80 -1.11 10.43
N ASN A 1217 88.85 -1.04 11.27
CA ASN A 1217 88.81 -0.58 12.66
C ASN A 1217 89.17 0.91 12.86
N LEU A 1218 88.69 1.45 13.98
CA LEU A 1218 89.32 2.48 14.85
C LEU A 1218 89.70 3.88 14.29
N SER A 1219 89.07 4.90 14.91
CA SER A 1219 89.63 6.24 15.24
C SER A 1219 89.93 7.20 14.06
N SER A 1220 89.99 8.53 14.23
CA SER A 1220 89.87 9.40 15.42
C SER A 1220 89.14 10.75 15.11
N SER A 1221 88.84 11.52 16.16
CA SER A 1221 88.61 13.00 16.24
C SER A 1221 88.97 13.87 15.00
N TYR A 1222 88.22 14.95 14.67
CA TYR A 1222 88.18 16.21 15.45
C TYR A 1222 87.01 17.18 15.11
N SER A 1223 86.76 18.13 16.03
CA SER A 1223 86.08 19.46 15.96
C SER A 1223 85.22 19.97 14.77
N GLY A 1224 84.17 20.74 15.12
CA GLY A 1224 83.45 21.74 14.29
C GLY A 1224 81.95 21.70 14.58
N LYS A 1225 81.25 22.70 15.16
CA LYS A 1225 81.01 24.09 14.66
C LYS A 1225 80.74 24.09 13.14
N THR A 1226 79.60 24.55 12.65
CA THR A 1226 78.66 25.56 13.20
C THR A 1226 77.32 25.02 13.65
#